data_AF-A0A7C3R2H9-F1
#
_entry.id   AF-A0A7C3R2H9-F1
#
_cell.length_a   1.000
_cell.length_b   1.000
_cell.length_c   1.000
_cell.angle_alpha   90.00
_cell.angle_beta   90.00
_cell.angle_gamma   90.00
#
_symmetry.space_group_name_H-M   'P 1'
#
loop_
_entity.id
_entity.type
_entity.pdbx_description
1 polymer ?
#
loop_
_entity_poly.entity_id
_entity_poly.type
_entity_poly.pdbx_seq_one_letter_code
_entity_poly.pdbx_strand_id
1 'polypeptide(L)'
;MSQSKKAFISLLGMAGDMSHRGGVNYTYYYFSKSLQKEIGNLKKNEYPNMFPLVLENFTDYEHIAIATSQSKKTQKEILEYEEIDFKGDFVIYDQGIDYSDLLKKLNVIMEDYDKVSIDISHGFRHLPILSILALFNQNIKSQNKIEHIFLTKEIVQFKEYEIIDLKENFEIITFSYMLSSFNNNYIVSRNLQFSNRYYQRLSDMLSQFSKYFTSNLQELLQNNLIDEIIIEAKNILDMNVKDLEDEIVILIDNMKYIASLKDKSEWLQFYEFSKLMNLVDNYSKAIIFLNDSVGFYCLESLEKIKEFSHSIDRYKINNAPNRFKLINDVKNLVKLDRRFQVIDSIDNKKMILRYIENLPKIRHFQNFIRELEKLRNEVVHSSISLISMQETKNKYLNLLEAFETFCIRQDVLYSNEQERDSNTILEKDNIDIKSIKIRNYFSIKNIEITNLEDTKEVYFVGGNGDGKTILLQAIVLALKKEYSGQIIEYIRDEKEMELSVKDGSSNEYSSNKNIKNVFAYGINRNKVREKFDEYGYSGLFDTSDFKDTTFLKNPLELLKTESDLVQDFIDKLNQNILINNLKIEKDKNGKVTFKESKVDIDFETLSEGYKSTIIWICDLVARLIENQGEIKKIENFKAIVLIDEIDLYLHPKWKYSFVYNLRKVFPNIQFLMITHSTATILGASEDAVFYKVYKENGQTKISQPINSIKNLMANNLSTSPLFDMKTARARNSDDKLKTDEDYIYTKIHEIVSKQVQGKKAIIEDEIVDLINKELDDYIKEQGL
;
A
#
# COMPACT_ATOMS: atom_id res chain seq x y z
N MET A 1 -6.03 -13.41 54.67
CA MET A 1 -5.58 -13.45 53.27
C MET A 1 -6.66 -14.19 52.50
N SER A 2 -7.47 -13.51 51.69
CA SER A 2 -8.40 -14.24 50.81
C SER A 2 -7.56 -15.06 49.83
N GLN A 3 -7.81 -16.36 49.72
CA GLN A 3 -7.23 -17.17 48.65
C GLN A 3 -7.63 -16.53 47.31
N SER A 4 -6.67 -16.37 46.38
CA SER A 4 -6.98 -15.88 45.03
C SER A 4 -7.98 -16.83 44.38
N LYS A 5 -9.08 -16.31 43.84
CA LYS A 5 -10.11 -17.13 43.22
C LYS A 5 -9.59 -17.61 41.85
N LYS A 6 -9.33 -18.91 41.70
CA LYS A 6 -8.84 -19.52 40.46
C LYS A 6 -9.95 -20.30 39.74
N ALA A 7 -10.05 -20.16 38.42
CA ALA A 7 -10.94 -20.95 37.59
C ALA A 7 -10.17 -21.83 36.59
N PHE A 8 -10.65 -23.05 36.39
CA PHE A 8 -10.24 -23.90 35.28
C PHE A 8 -11.42 -24.10 34.33
N ILE A 9 -11.32 -23.56 33.13
CA ILE A 9 -12.38 -23.62 32.11
C ILE A 9 -12.08 -24.78 31.16
N SER A 10 -13.03 -25.70 30.97
CA SER A 10 -12.88 -26.83 30.06
C SER A 10 -13.87 -26.72 28.89
N LEU A 11 -13.36 -26.71 27.66
CA LEU A 11 -14.19 -26.76 26.45
C LEU A 11 -14.48 -28.22 26.07
N LEU A 12 -15.73 -28.64 26.30
CA LEU A 12 -16.12 -30.05 26.23
C LEU A 12 -16.67 -30.47 24.88
N GLY A 13 -15.98 -31.43 24.26
CA GLY A 13 -16.42 -32.16 23.07
C GLY A 13 -16.98 -33.55 23.38
N MET A 14 -17.08 -34.36 22.35
CA MET A 14 -17.55 -35.76 22.43
C MET A 14 -16.41 -36.78 22.56
N ALA A 15 -15.18 -36.34 22.86
CA ALA A 15 -14.06 -37.26 23.04
C ALA A 15 -14.34 -38.23 24.20
N GLY A 16 -14.05 -39.53 23.99
CA GLY A 16 -14.32 -40.59 24.97
C GLY A 16 -15.74 -41.17 24.92
N ASP A 17 -16.55 -40.84 23.90
CA ASP A 17 -17.92 -41.36 23.77
C ASP A 17 -17.98 -42.90 23.77
N MET A 18 -18.78 -43.45 24.69
CA MET A 18 -18.98 -44.88 24.89
C MET A 18 -19.94 -45.53 23.87
N SER A 19 -20.66 -44.71 23.09
CA SER A 19 -21.80 -45.15 22.27
C SER A 19 -21.48 -46.13 21.14
N HIS A 20 -20.21 -46.27 20.73
CA HIS A 20 -19.84 -47.05 19.54
C HIS A 20 -18.93 -48.28 19.77
N ARG A 21 -18.39 -48.55 20.97
CA ARG A 21 -17.36 -49.61 21.15
C ARG A 21 -17.41 -50.49 22.41
N GLY A 22 -18.44 -50.40 23.26
CA GLY A 22 -18.62 -51.35 24.38
C GLY A 22 -17.65 -51.16 25.56
N GLY A 23 -17.14 -49.94 25.77
CA GLY A 23 -16.29 -49.55 26.90
C GLY A 23 -15.67 -48.16 26.69
N VAL A 24 -15.11 -47.55 27.75
CA VAL A 24 -14.36 -46.30 27.68
C VAL A 24 -12.96 -46.58 27.13
N ASN A 25 -12.58 -45.95 26.01
CA ASN A 25 -11.20 -46.04 25.52
C ASN A 25 -10.31 -45.09 26.32
N TYR A 26 -9.29 -45.66 26.98
CA TYR A 26 -8.27 -44.87 27.65
C TYR A 26 -7.21 -44.40 26.67
N THR A 27 -6.77 -43.18 26.91
CA THR A 27 -5.73 -42.49 26.16
C THR A 27 -4.62 -42.14 27.12
N TYR A 28 -3.37 -42.31 26.69
CA TYR A 28 -2.19 -41.93 27.46
C TYR A 28 -1.89 -40.44 27.28
N TYR A 29 -1.87 -39.70 28.39
CA TYR A 29 -1.56 -38.28 28.47
C TYR A 29 -0.30 -38.04 29.30
N TYR A 30 0.48 -37.04 28.90
CA TYR A 30 1.57 -36.52 29.71
C TYR A 30 1.78 -35.03 29.43
N PHE A 31 2.18 -34.28 30.45
CA PHE A 31 2.62 -32.90 30.25
C PHE A 31 3.92 -32.86 29.46
N SER A 32 4.08 -31.86 28.60
CA SER A 32 5.37 -31.57 27.96
C SER A 32 6.47 -31.33 29.01
N LYS A 33 7.74 -31.47 28.61
CA LYS A 33 8.87 -31.33 29.54
C LYS A 33 8.94 -29.96 30.22
N SER A 34 8.51 -28.88 29.56
CA SER A 34 8.48 -27.54 30.15
C SER A 34 7.40 -27.47 31.23
N LEU A 35 6.21 -27.95 30.90
CA LEU A 35 5.05 -27.93 31.78
C LEU A 35 5.25 -28.85 33.00
N GLN A 36 5.88 -30.01 32.82
CA GLN A 36 6.27 -30.89 33.95
C GLN A 36 7.18 -30.20 34.97
N LYS A 37 8.08 -29.31 34.51
CA LYS A 37 8.95 -28.56 35.43
C LYS A 37 8.20 -27.49 36.21
N GLU A 38 7.12 -26.96 35.64
CA GLU A 38 6.34 -25.88 36.22
C GLU A 38 5.27 -26.38 37.19
N ILE A 39 4.47 -27.37 36.78
CA ILE A 39 3.31 -27.85 37.53
C ILE A 39 3.45 -29.31 38.02
N GLY A 40 4.57 -29.97 37.74
CA GLY A 40 4.84 -31.36 38.15
C GLY A 40 4.27 -32.40 37.20
N ASN A 41 4.27 -33.67 37.62
CA ASN A 41 3.72 -34.78 36.85
C ASN A 41 2.24 -35.00 37.14
N LEU A 42 1.53 -35.58 36.16
CA LEU A 42 0.16 -36.06 36.37
C LEU A 42 0.11 -37.16 37.44
N LYS A 43 -1.01 -37.23 38.17
CA LYS A 43 -1.28 -38.27 39.18
C LYS A 43 -1.38 -39.68 38.58
N LYS A 44 -2.03 -39.78 37.41
CA LYS A 44 -2.07 -40.96 36.53
C LYS A 44 -1.92 -40.49 35.09
N ASN A 45 -1.55 -41.37 34.17
CA ASN A 45 -1.32 -41.00 32.76
C ASN A 45 -2.40 -41.52 31.81
N GLU A 46 -3.30 -42.39 32.26
CA GLU A 46 -4.37 -42.93 31.43
C GLU A 46 -5.69 -42.29 31.82
N TYR A 47 -6.35 -41.63 30.86
CA TYR A 47 -7.68 -41.04 31.04
C TYR A 47 -8.57 -41.26 29.82
N PRO A 48 -9.89 -41.24 29.99
CA PRO A 48 -10.84 -41.23 28.89
C PRO A 48 -10.69 -40.02 27.96
N ASN A 49 -10.46 -38.83 28.54
CA ASN A 49 -10.19 -37.57 27.86
C ASN A 49 -9.62 -36.53 28.87
N MET A 50 -9.42 -35.28 28.43
CA MET A 50 -8.88 -34.20 29.25
C MET A 50 -9.73 -33.77 30.46
N PHE A 51 -11.05 -33.99 30.45
CA PHE A 51 -11.92 -33.43 31.49
C PHE A 51 -11.75 -34.13 32.85
N PRO A 52 -11.85 -35.48 32.98
CA PRO A 52 -11.45 -36.22 34.18
C PRO A 52 -10.02 -35.91 34.63
N LEU A 53 -9.09 -35.79 33.67
CA LEU A 53 -7.69 -35.45 33.94
C LEU A 53 -7.56 -34.12 34.67
N VAL A 54 -8.21 -33.09 34.16
CA VAL A 54 -8.15 -31.76 34.75
C VAL A 54 -8.76 -31.75 36.15
N LEU A 55 -9.89 -32.40 36.36
CA LEU A 55 -10.57 -32.46 37.66
C LEU A 55 -9.72 -33.14 38.74
N GLU A 56 -9.00 -34.22 38.39
CA GLU A 56 -8.13 -34.91 39.35
C GLU A 56 -6.84 -34.14 39.66
N ASN A 57 -6.27 -33.42 38.69
CA ASN A 57 -4.94 -32.81 38.84
C ASN A 57 -4.98 -31.34 39.29
N PHE A 58 -6.08 -30.62 39.09
CA PHE A 58 -6.20 -29.18 39.40
C PHE A 58 -7.29 -28.90 40.46
N THR A 59 -7.29 -29.67 41.56
CA THR A 59 -8.33 -29.62 42.61
C THR A 59 -8.42 -28.31 43.38
N ASP A 60 -7.41 -27.44 43.29
CA ASP A 60 -7.37 -26.10 43.87
C ASP A 60 -8.10 -25.04 43.02
N TYR A 61 -8.61 -25.41 41.84
CA TYR A 61 -9.36 -24.55 40.93
C TYR A 61 -10.87 -24.77 41.04
N GLU A 62 -11.64 -23.71 40.82
CA GLU A 62 -13.06 -23.83 40.55
C GLU A 62 -13.26 -24.23 39.08
N HIS A 63 -13.89 -25.37 38.83
CA HIS A 63 -13.99 -25.90 37.47
C HIS A 63 -15.28 -25.45 36.78
N ILE A 64 -15.15 -24.97 35.54
CA ILE A 64 -16.26 -24.49 34.71
C ILE A 64 -16.24 -25.27 33.39
N ALA A 65 -17.33 -25.96 33.10
CA ALA A 65 -17.46 -26.81 31.92
C ALA A 65 -18.32 -26.12 30.85
N ILE A 66 -17.77 -25.86 29.67
CA ILE A 66 -18.51 -25.29 28.54
C ILE A 66 -18.81 -26.40 27.55
N ALA A 67 -20.09 -26.68 27.33
CA ALA A 67 -20.53 -27.86 26.61
C ALA A 67 -21.76 -27.58 25.73
N THR A 68 -21.96 -28.39 24.71
CA THR A 68 -23.30 -28.54 24.11
C THR A 68 -24.14 -29.46 24.99
N SER A 69 -25.46 -29.48 24.82
CA SER A 69 -26.32 -30.43 25.54
C SER A 69 -25.89 -31.87 25.31
N GLN A 70 -25.41 -32.17 24.09
CA GLN A 70 -24.91 -33.49 23.74
C GLN A 70 -23.58 -33.80 24.43
N SER A 71 -22.58 -32.91 24.39
CA SER A 71 -21.29 -33.17 25.03
C SER A 71 -21.41 -33.22 26.55
N LYS A 72 -22.30 -32.43 27.17
CA LYS A 72 -22.61 -32.55 28.60
C LYS A 72 -23.07 -33.96 28.98
N LYS A 73 -23.97 -34.55 28.18
CA LYS A 73 -24.48 -35.90 28.45
C LYS A 73 -23.34 -36.92 28.41
N THR A 74 -22.56 -36.91 27.34
CA THR A 74 -21.40 -37.80 27.17
C THR A 74 -20.39 -37.65 28.32
N GLN A 75 -20.04 -36.41 28.69
CA GLN A 75 -19.05 -36.19 29.75
C GLN A 75 -19.56 -36.60 31.13
N LYS A 76 -20.86 -36.50 31.41
CA LYS A 76 -21.43 -37.03 32.66
C LYS A 76 -21.31 -38.55 32.77
N GLU A 77 -21.60 -39.27 31.68
CA GLU A 77 -21.45 -40.74 31.65
C GLU A 77 -19.99 -41.17 31.89
N ILE A 78 -19.03 -40.41 31.35
CA ILE A 78 -17.59 -40.64 31.58
C ILE A 78 -17.21 -40.37 33.05
N LEU A 79 -17.69 -39.28 33.64
CA LEU A 79 -17.40 -38.95 35.04
C LEU A 79 -18.01 -39.97 36.02
N GLU A 80 -19.22 -40.46 35.74
CA GLU A 80 -19.84 -41.54 36.52
C GLU A 80 -19.02 -42.83 36.44
N TYR A 81 -18.49 -43.16 35.25
CA TYR A 81 -17.63 -44.32 35.05
C TYR A 81 -16.27 -44.19 35.76
N GLU A 82 -15.67 -42.99 35.77
CA GLU A 82 -14.41 -42.70 36.47
C GLU A 82 -14.58 -42.49 37.99
N GLU A 83 -15.82 -42.54 38.51
CA GLU A 83 -16.15 -42.25 39.90
C GLU A 83 -15.71 -40.83 40.36
N ILE A 84 -15.76 -39.84 39.46
CA ILE A 84 -15.38 -38.45 39.73
C ILE A 84 -16.62 -37.56 39.92
N ASP A 85 -16.73 -36.93 41.09
CA ASP A 85 -17.80 -35.96 41.39
C ASP A 85 -17.45 -34.55 40.89
N PHE A 86 -18.14 -34.08 39.86
CA PHE A 86 -17.98 -32.71 39.34
C PHE A 86 -18.95 -31.74 40.03
N LYS A 87 -18.39 -30.86 40.87
CA LYS A 87 -19.13 -29.84 41.64
C LYS A 87 -19.25 -28.48 40.94
N GLY A 88 -18.74 -28.37 39.72
CA GLY A 88 -18.72 -27.12 38.95
C GLY A 88 -19.97 -26.90 38.11
N ASP A 89 -20.00 -25.76 37.42
CA ASP A 89 -21.11 -25.37 36.55
C ASP A 89 -20.92 -25.84 35.10
N PHE A 90 -22.01 -26.30 34.49
CA PHE A 90 -22.10 -26.56 33.05
C PHE A 90 -22.74 -25.36 32.34
N VAL A 91 -21.95 -24.63 31.57
CA VAL A 91 -22.43 -23.57 30.67
C VAL A 91 -22.80 -24.20 29.34
N ILE A 92 -24.10 -24.22 29.04
CA ILE A 92 -24.63 -24.88 27.84
C ILE A 92 -24.72 -23.94 26.64
N TYR A 93 -24.29 -24.45 25.48
CA TYR A 93 -24.37 -23.78 24.19
C TYR A 93 -24.82 -24.76 23.09
N ASP A 94 -26.05 -24.60 22.57
CA ASP A 94 -26.62 -25.39 21.48
C ASP A 94 -26.80 -24.57 20.18
N GLN A 95 -27.14 -25.22 19.07
CA GLN A 95 -27.28 -24.56 17.76
C GLN A 95 -28.32 -23.41 17.79
N GLY A 96 -27.96 -22.26 17.20
CA GLY A 96 -28.81 -21.07 17.11
C GLY A 96 -28.45 -19.93 18.06
N ILE A 97 -27.39 -20.06 18.85
CA ILE A 97 -26.90 -19.00 19.74
C ILE A 97 -25.93 -18.07 18.98
N ASP A 98 -26.11 -16.77 19.16
CA ASP A 98 -25.23 -15.72 18.64
C ASP A 98 -23.81 -15.85 19.23
N TYR A 99 -22.79 -15.89 18.36
CA TYR A 99 -21.37 -15.91 18.77
C TYR A 99 -21.01 -14.73 19.67
N SER A 100 -21.66 -13.58 19.48
CA SER A 100 -21.51 -12.40 20.33
C SER A 100 -21.91 -12.68 21.77
N ASP A 101 -23.03 -13.39 21.98
CA ASP A 101 -23.53 -13.69 23.32
C ASP A 101 -22.68 -14.76 24.03
N LEU A 102 -22.17 -15.73 23.29
CA LEU A 102 -21.20 -16.69 23.82
C LEU A 102 -19.89 -16.00 24.23
N LEU A 103 -19.36 -15.10 23.40
CA LEU A 103 -18.16 -14.32 23.72
C LEU A 103 -18.39 -13.43 24.96
N LYS A 104 -19.56 -12.79 25.09
CA LYS A 104 -19.92 -12.02 26.29
C LYS A 104 -19.94 -12.91 27.53
N LYS A 105 -20.57 -14.08 27.47
CA LYS A 105 -20.61 -15.04 28.59
C LYS A 105 -19.22 -15.48 29.01
N LEU A 106 -18.36 -15.84 28.06
CA LEU A 106 -16.96 -16.19 28.33
C LEU A 106 -16.21 -15.05 29.04
N ASN A 107 -16.40 -13.81 28.58
CA ASN A 107 -15.79 -12.65 29.22
C ASN A 107 -16.28 -12.44 30.65
N VAL A 108 -17.60 -12.53 30.90
CA VAL A 108 -18.18 -12.40 32.25
C VAL A 108 -17.66 -13.50 33.17
N ILE A 109 -17.66 -14.75 32.70
CA ILE A 109 -17.14 -15.89 33.47
C ILE A 109 -15.69 -15.65 33.87
N MET A 110 -14.85 -15.25 32.91
CA MET A 110 -13.45 -14.98 33.22
C MET A 110 -13.29 -13.79 34.17
N GLU A 111 -14.09 -12.72 34.02
CA GLU A 111 -14.03 -11.50 34.86
C GLU A 111 -14.13 -11.79 36.36
N ASP A 112 -14.94 -12.78 36.77
CA ASP A 112 -15.20 -13.14 38.18
C ASP A 112 -14.02 -13.80 38.93
N TYR A 113 -12.93 -14.15 38.23
CA TYR A 113 -11.78 -14.85 38.81
C TYR A 113 -10.48 -14.03 38.70
N ASP A 114 -9.58 -14.23 39.67
CA ASP A 114 -8.27 -13.59 39.70
C ASP A 114 -7.29 -14.26 38.72
N LYS A 115 -7.40 -15.59 38.59
CA LYS A 115 -6.59 -16.42 37.70
C LYS A 115 -7.46 -17.41 36.93
N VAL A 116 -7.14 -17.60 35.65
CA VAL A 116 -7.87 -18.51 34.76
C VAL A 116 -6.88 -19.42 34.04
N SER A 117 -7.12 -20.71 34.13
CA SER A 117 -6.56 -21.72 33.23
C SER A 117 -7.66 -22.24 32.32
N ILE A 118 -7.33 -22.60 31.08
CA ILE A 118 -8.32 -23.08 30.11
C ILE A 118 -7.78 -24.25 29.31
N ASP A 119 -8.64 -25.24 29.07
CA ASP A 119 -8.41 -26.34 28.14
C ASP A 119 -9.20 -26.13 26.85
N ILE A 120 -8.47 -25.99 25.74
CA ILE A 120 -9.04 -25.81 24.39
C ILE A 120 -8.94 -27.07 23.52
N SER A 121 -8.55 -28.21 24.09
CA SER A 121 -8.21 -29.46 23.38
C SER A 121 -9.35 -30.08 22.59
N HIS A 122 -10.58 -30.01 23.11
CA HIS A 122 -11.72 -30.75 22.55
C HIS A 122 -12.96 -29.88 22.30
N GLY A 123 -12.78 -28.57 22.12
CA GLY A 123 -13.89 -27.66 21.85
C GLY A 123 -14.60 -27.94 20.52
N PHE A 124 -15.93 -27.85 20.51
CA PHE A 124 -16.75 -28.05 19.32
C PHE A 124 -16.74 -26.81 18.40
N ARG A 125 -16.56 -26.99 17.08
CA ARG A 125 -16.64 -25.94 16.05
C ARG A 125 -15.77 -24.70 16.37
N HIS A 126 -16.38 -23.54 16.59
CA HIS A 126 -15.74 -22.23 16.76
C HIS A 126 -15.38 -21.88 18.22
N LEU A 127 -15.76 -22.72 19.19
CA LEU A 127 -15.56 -22.47 20.63
C LEU A 127 -14.09 -22.21 21.02
N PRO A 128 -13.09 -22.98 20.52
CA PRO A 128 -11.68 -22.70 20.83
C PRO A 128 -11.26 -21.30 20.39
N ILE A 129 -11.65 -20.87 19.19
CA ILE A 129 -11.29 -19.54 18.64
C ILE A 129 -11.96 -18.42 19.46
N LEU A 130 -13.25 -18.54 19.76
CA LEU A 130 -13.95 -17.55 20.60
C LEU A 130 -13.36 -17.48 22.02
N SER A 131 -12.87 -18.60 22.54
CA SER A 131 -12.21 -18.63 23.85
C SER A 131 -10.86 -17.93 23.81
N ILE A 132 -10.07 -18.11 22.74
CA ILE A 132 -8.83 -17.34 22.54
C ILE A 132 -9.12 -15.84 22.43
N LEU A 133 -10.19 -15.44 21.73
CA LEU A 133 -10.60 -14.03 21.66
C LEU A 133 -11.04 -13.47 23.02
N ALA A 134 -11.75 -14.26 23.84
CA ALA A 134 -12.11 -13.87 25.20
C ALA A 134 -10.85 -13.69 26.07
N LEU A 135 -9.90 -14.64 26.01
CA LEU A 135 -8.63 -14.55 26.71
C LEU A 135 -7.87 -13.28 26.30
N PHE A 136 -7.83 -12.97 25.00
CA PHE A 136 -7.19 -11.76 24.49
C PHE A 136 -7.79 -10.48 25.09
N ASN A 137 -9.11 -10.39 25.13
CA ASN A 137 -9.81 -9.27 25.76
C ASN A 137 -9.50 -9.16 27.26
N GLN A 138 -9.44 -10.29 27.98
CA GLN A 138 -9.12 -10.30 29.41
C GLN A 138 -7.67 -9.88 29.69
N ASN A 139 -6.74 -10.28 28.82
CA ASN A 139 -5.33 -9.93 28.93
C ASN A 139 -5.10 -8.42 28.74
N ILE A 140 -5.89 -7.76 27.89
CA ILE A 140 -5.87 -6.29 27.75
C ILE A 140 -6.37 -5.60 29.03
N LYS A 141 -7.37 -6.18 29.70
CA LYS A 141 -8.03 -5.55 30.86
C LYS A 141 -7.28 -5.74 32.18
N SER A 142 -6.66 -6.90 32.40
CA SER A 142 -6.19 -7.32 33.71
C SER A 142 -4.86 -8.05 33.67
N GLN A 143 -3.96 -7.67 34.58
CA GLN A 143 -2.58 -8.14 34.64
C GLN A 143 -2.50 -9.61 35.04
N ASN A 144 -1.75 -10.41 34.28
CA ASN A 144 -1.39 -11.80 34.58
C ASN A 144 -2.60 -12.71 34.88
N LYS A 145 -3.79 -12.40 34.35
CA LYS A 145 -5.01 -13.17 34.66
C LYS A 145 -4.96 -14.60 34.12
N ILE A 146 -4.27 -14.80 32.99
CA ILE A 146 -4.17 -16.12 32.35
C ILE A 146 -3.00 -16.89 32.97
N GLU A 147 -3.29 -18.01 33.61
CA GLU A 147 -2.30 -18.87 34.24
C GLU A 147 -1.76 -19.90 33.25
N HIS A 148 -2.64 -20.65 32.55
CA HIS A 148 -2.29 -21.64 31.52
C HIS A 148 -3.32 -21.72 30.39
N ILE A 149 -2.90 -22.06 29.17
CA ILE A 149 -3.75 -22.38 28.03
C ILE A 149 -3.38 -23.77 27.50
N PHE A 150 -4.08 -24.81 27.96
CA PHE A 150 -3.78 -26.18 27.62
C PHE A 150 -4.32 -26.59 26.24
N LEU A 151 -3.48 -27.27 25.47
CA LEU A 151 -3.83 -27.95 24.23
C LEU A 151 -3.21 -29.35 24.22
N THR A 152 -3.97 -30.36 23.81
CA THR A 152 -3.44 -31.70 23.56
C THR A 152 -2.90 -31.82 22.15
N LYS A 153 -1.62 -32.14 22.02
CA LYS A 153 -0.96 -32.50 20.77
C LYS A 153 -1.01 -34.01 20.60
N GLU A 154 -1.62 -34.45 19.51
CA GLU A 154 -1.67 -35.88 19.15
C GLU A 154 -0.28 -36.39 18.75
N ILE A 155 0.21 -37.42 19.45
CA ILE A 155 1.48 -38.10 19.16
C ILE A 155 1.19 -39.41 18.43
N VAL A 156 0.25 -40.18 18.96
CA VAL A 156 -0.30 -41.38 18.31
C VAL A 156 -1.81 -41.28 18.32
N GLN A 157 -2.40 -41.29 17.13
CA GLN A 157 -3.83 -41.12 16.92
C GLN A 157 -4.66 -42.02 17.86
N PHE A 158 -5.53 -41.40 18.66
CA PHE A 158 -6.41 -42.03 19.65
C PHE A 158 -5.71 -42.87 20.74
N LYS A 159 -4.40 -42.70 20.96
CA LYS A 159 -3.65 -43.49 21.94
C LYS A 159 -2.75 -42.67 22.84
N GLU A 160 -2.08 -41.67 22.29
CA GLU A 160 -1.03 -40.94 23.01
C GLU A 160 -1.08 -39.45 22.67
N TYR A 161 -1.17 -38.61 23.69
CA TYR A 161 -1.21 -37.16 23.57
C TYR A 161 -0.24 -36.50 24.55
N GLU A 162 0.47 -35.49 24.04
CA GLU A 162 1.29 -34.58 24.83
C GLU A 162 0.46 -33.32 25.15
N ILE A 163 0.35 -32.95 26.43
CA ILE A 163 -0.31 -31.71 26.84
C ILE A 163 0.72 -30.59 26.83
N ILE A 164 0.45 -29.55 26.02
CA ILE A 164 1.28 -28.36 25.91
C ILE A 164 0.54 -27.14 26.47
N ASP A 165 1.30 -26.14 26.92
CA ASP A 165 0.77 -24.83 27.31
C ASP A 165 1.07 -23.82 26.19
N LEU A 166 0.04 -23.14 25.71
CA LEU A 166 0.11 -22.13 24.66
C LEU A 166 0.27 -20.71 25.20
N LYS A 167 0.45 -20.52 26.51
CA LYS A 167 0.60 -19.20 27.12
C LYS A 167 1.72 -18.37 26.47
N GLU A 168 2.89 -18.95 26.24
CA GLU A 168 4.01 -18.26 25.58
C GLU A 168 3.64 -17.84 24.14
N ASN A 169 3.03 -18.74 23.36
CA ASN A 169 2.54 -18.45 22.02
C ASN A 169 1.50 -17.33 22.03
N PHE A 170 0.62 -17.33 23.02
CA PHE A 170 -0.41 -16.31 23.18
C PHE A 170 0.17 -14.93 23.56
N GLU A 171 1.23 -14.89 24.37
CA GLU A 171 1.98 -13.65 24.63
C GLU A 171 2.62 -13.11 23.34
N ILE A 172 3.19 -13.97 22.50
CA ILE A 172 3.74 -13.58 21.19
C ILE A 172 2.64 -12.98 20.29
N ILE A 173 1.48 -13.62 20.20
CA ILE A 173 0.33 -13.09 19.43
C ILE A 173 -0.11 -11.73 19.99
N THR A 174 -0.18 -11.60 21.31
CA THR A 174 -0.57 -10.34 21.95
C THR A 174 0.44 -9.22 21.67
N PHE A 175 1.72 -9.56 21.69
CA PHE A 175 2.80 -8.63 21.39
C PHE A 175 2.81 -8.23 19.92
N SER A 176 2.66 -9.18 19.00
CA SER A 176 2.50 -8.94 17.56
C SER A 176 1.35 -7.97 17.29
N TYR A 177 0.18 -8.19 17.90
CA TYR A 177 -0.96 -7.28 17.77
C TYR A 177 -0.62 -5.86 18.26
N MET A 178 0.06 -5.74 19.41
CA MET A 178 0.48 -4.45 19.94
C MET A 178 1.43 -3.74 18.98
N LEU A 179 2.43 -4.44 18.44
CA LEU A 179 3.37 -3.88 17.47
C LEU A 179 2.66 -3.45 16.18
N SER A 180 1.79 -4.28 15.64
CA SER A 180 0.98 -3.97 14.46
C SER A 180 0.10 -2.74 14.70
N SER A 181 -0.58 -2.67 15.85
CA SER A 181 -1.39 -1.52 16.24
C SER A 181 -0.56 -0.24 16.36
N PHE A 182 0.64 -0.33 16.96
CA PHE A 182 1.56 0.78 17.08
C PHE A 182 2.11 1.21 15.71
N ASN A 183 2.51 0.29 14.85
CA ASN A 183 3.00 0.61 13.49
C ASN A 183 1.94 1.35 12.66
N ASN A 184 0.65 1.09 12.92
CA ASN A 184 -0.45 1.78 12.25
C ASN A 184 -0.90 3.08 12.92
N ASN A 185 -0.59 3.35 14.20
CA ASN A 185 -1.18 4.51 14.89
C ASN A 185 -0.22 5.31 15.78
N TYR A 186 0.99 4.80 15.99
CA TYR A 186 2.00 5.27 16.93
C TYR A 186 1.48 5.39 18.37
N ILE A 187 0.41 4.65 18.69
CA ILE A 187 -0.26 4.60 19.99
C ILE A 187 -0.31 3.13 20.46
N VAL A 188 0.07 2.87 21.71
CA VAL A 188 -0.20 1.59 22.40
C VAL A 188 -1.21 1.75 23.54
N SER A 189 -1.88 0.66 23.91
CA SER A 189 -2.74 0.58 25.10
C SER A 189 -1.88 0.52 26.38
N ARG A 190 -2.25 1.27 27.42
CA ARG A 190 -1.40 1.51 28.60
C ARG A 190 -1.30 0.34 29.62
N ASN A 191 -1.84 -0.84 29.31
CA ASN A 191 -2.03 -1.93 30.29
C ASN A 191 -1.52 -3.31 29.86
N LEU A 192 -0.80 -3.43 28.73
CA LEU A 192 -0.26 -4.72 28.31
C LEU A 192 0.96 -5.11 29.14
N GLN A 193 1.02 -6.37 29.55
CA GLN A 193 2.16 -6.95 30.25
C GLN A 193 2.60 -8.26 29.62
N PHE A 194 3.91 -8.49 29.63
CA PHE A 194 4.54 -9.66 29.04
C PHE A 194 5.48 -10.29 30.06
N SER A 195 5.45 -11.63 30.16
CA SER A 195 6.37 -12.37 31.03
C SER A 195 7.81 -12.29 30.49
N ASN A 196 7.95 -12.21 29.17
CA ASN A 196 9.23 -11.97 28.52
C ASN A 196 9.71 -10.52 28.77
N ARG A 197 10.88 -10.39 29.41
CA ARG A 197 11.48 -9.10 29.78
C ARG A 197 11.74 -8.18 28.58
N TYR A 198 12.12 -8.72 27.42
CA TYR A 198 12.39 -7.92 26.23
C TYR A 198 11.10 -7.34 25.65
N TYR A 199 10.02 -8.15 25.61
CA TYR A 199 8.70 -7.70 25.17
C TYR A 199 8.15 -6.62 26.10
N GLN A 200 8.27 -6.83 27.42
CA GLN A 200 7.84 -5.83 28.40
C GLN A 200 8.60 -4.51 28.23
N ARG A 201 9.94 -4.59 28.10
CA ARG A 201 10.77 -3.40 27.95
C ARG A 201 10.42 -2.61 26.69
N LEU A 202 10.28 -3.29 25.54
CA LEU A 202 9.88 -2.61 24.31
C LEU A 202 8.46 -2.03 24.45
N SER A 203 7.51 -2.74 25.05
CA SER A 203 6.15 -2.23 25.30
C SER A 203 6.16 -0.93 26.12
N ASP A 204 6.94 -0.87 27.21
CA ASP A 204 7.06 0.32 28.05
C ASP A 204 7.64 1.51 27.26
N MET A 205 8.63 1.26 26.42
CA MET A 205 9.26 2.28 25.57
C MET A 205 8.31 2.79 24.49
N LEU A 206 7.53 1.92 23.86
CA LEU A 206 6.49 2.31 22.91
C LEU A 206 5.38 3.11 23.60
N SER A 207 5.03 2.78 24.84
CA SER A 207 4.08 3.56 25.66
C SER A 207 4.60 4.97 25.94
N GLN A 208 5.89 5.08 26.26
CA GLN A 208 6.55 6.38 26.42
C GLN A 208 6.61 7.15 25.10
N PHE A 209 6.90 6.47 23.98
CA PHE A 209 6.87 7.05 22.64
C PHE A 209 5.49 7.65 22.36
N SER A 210 4.42 6.86 22.54
CA SER A 210 3.05 7.29 22.28
C SER A 210 2.65 8.52 23.10
N LYS A 211 3.14 8.62 24.35
CA LYS A 211 2.96 9.81 25.19
C LYS A 211 3.62 11.02 24.54
N TYR A 212 4.91 10.95 24.21
CA TYR A 212 5.62 12.08 23.57
C TYR A 212 5.04 12.43 22.21
N PHE A 213 4.74 11.44 21.38
CA PHE A 213 4.12 11.63 20.07
C PHE A 213 2.81 12.43 20.15
N THR A 214 2.04 12.24 21.23
CA THR A 214 0.77 12.93 21.42
C THR A 214 0.91 14.30 22.09
N SER A 215 1.88 14.47 23.01
CA SER A 215 1.96 15.69 23.85
C SER A 215 3.16 16.60 23.58
N ASN A 216 4.29 16.05 23.14
CA ASN A 216 5.55 16.79 22.96
C ASN A 216 6.47 16.13 21.93
N LEU A 217 6.21 16.39 20.65
CA LEU A 217 6.93 15.83 19.52
C LEU A 217 8.41 16.26 19.48
N GLN A 218 8.74 17.45 19.98
CA GLN A 218 10.15 17.90 20.03
C GLN A 218 10.96 17.10 21.04
N GLU A 219 10.40 16.82 22.22
CA GLU A 219 11.06 15.96 23.20
C GLU A 219 11.28 14.55 22.66
N LEU A 220 10.33 14.03 21.86
CA LEU A 220 10.48 12.75 21.16
C LEU A 220 11.69 12.71 20.23
N LEU A 221 11.90 13.76 19.43
CA LEU A 221 12.99 13.81 18.45
C LEU A 221 14.36 14.11 19.09
N GLN A 222 14.36 14.80 20.23
CA GLN A 222 15.60 15.23 20.89
C GLN A 222 16.16 14.20 21.88
N ASN A 223 15.31 13.40 22.49
CA ASN A 223 15.73 12.36 23.42
C ASN A 223 16.31 11.12 22.69
N ASN A 224 16.81 10.15 23.46
CA ASN A 224 17.41 8.92 22.92
C ASN A 224 16.39 7.77 22.80
N LEU A 225 15.10 8.01 23.05
CA LEU A 225 14.08 6.96 23.13
C LEU A 225 13.96 6.19 21.82
N ILE A 226 14.04 6.88 20.67
CA ILE A 226 13.95 6.26 19.34
C ILE A 226 15.12 5.29 19.12
N ASP A 227 16.33 5.71 19.47
CA ASP A 227 17.53 4.86 19.33
C ASP A 227 17.46 3.66 20.26
N GLU A 228 16.99 3.86 21.50
CA GLU A 228 16.78 2.77 22.45
C GLU A 228 15.74 1.77 21.92
N ILE A 229 14.62 2.25 21.33
CA ILE A 229 13.59 1.39 20.73
C ILE A 229 14.19 0.54 19.61
N ILE A 230 15.01 1.13 18.73
CA ILE A 230 15.66 0.39 17.64
C ILE A 230 16.58 -0.69 18.19
N ILE A 231 17.35 -0.40 19.25
CA ILE A 231 18.25 -1.38 19.88
C ILE A 231 17.44 -2.53 20.47
N GLU A 232 16.39 -2.24 21.24
CA GLU A 232 15.59 -3.29 21.89
C GLU A 232 14.83 -4.13 20.85
N ALA A 233 14.31 -3.52 19.80
CA ALA A 233 13.65 -4.20 18.68
C ALA A 233 14.63 -5.15 17.96
N LYS A 234 15.88 -4.74 17.72
CA LYS A 234 16.92 -5.61 17.15
C LYS A 234 17.27 -6.79 18.05
N ASN A 235 17.35 -6.57 19.37
CA ASN A 235 17.59 -7.66 20.32
C ASN A 235 16.50 -8.73 20.22
N ILE A 236 15.24 -8.34 20.03
CA ILE A 236 14.13 -9.29 19.85
C ILE A 236 14.24 -10.01 18.50
N LEU A 237 14.62 -9.30 17.43
CA LEU A 237 14.84 -9.88 16.10
C LEU A 237 15.91 -10.99 16.14
N ASP A 238 17.01 -10.75 16.86
CA ASP A 238 18.11 -11.71 17.02
C ASP A 238 17.70 -13.00 17.77
N MET A 239 16.56 -12.99 18.49
CA MET A 239 16.00 -14.18 19.13
C MET A 239 15.31 -15.14 18.13
N ASN A 240 15.23 -14.77 16.84
CA ASN A 240 14.66 -15.58 15.74
C ASN A 240 13.20 -16.00 15.95
N VAL A 241 12.37 -15.11 16.52
CA VAL A 241 10.92 -15.32 16.60
C VAL A 241 10.29 -14.91 15.26
N LYS A 242 10.18 -15.88 14.33
CA LYS A 242 9.68 -15.65 12.96
C LYS A 242 8.35 -14.89 12.90
N ASP A 243 7.45 -15.16 13.84
CA ASP A 243 6.10 -14.57 13.87
C ASP A 243 6.09 -13.07 14.27
N LEU A 244 7.24 -12.49 14.63
CA LEU A 244 7.39 -11.07 14.97
C LEU A 244 8.31 -10.32 13.98
N GLU A 245 8.91 -11.02 13.02
CA GLU A 245 9.97 -10.48 12.16
C GLU A 245 9.47 -9.28 11.36
N ASP A 246 8.31 -9.42 10.70
CA ASP A 246 7.73 -8.38 9.86
C ASP A 246 7.36 -7.13 10.68
N GLU A 247 6.66 -7.27 11.81
CA GLU A 247 6.25 -6.16 12.65
C GLU A 247 7.45 -5.41 13.26
N ILE A 248 8.50 -6.13 13.62
CA ILE A 248 9.72 -5.55 14.19
C ILE A 248 10.53 -4.82 13.11
N VAL A 249 10.67 -5.39 11.91
CA VAL A 249 11.35 -4.73 10.80
C VAL A 249 10.64 -3.42 10.43
N ILE A 250 9.30 -3.46 10.32
CA ILE A 250 8.48 -2.26 10.07
C ILE A 250 8.67 -1.23 11.20
N LEU A 251 8.65 -1.66 12.47
CA LEU A 251 8.89 -0.77 13.60
C LEU A 251 10.27 -0.09 13.48
N ILE A 252 11.32 -0.86 13.22
CA ILE A 252 12.68 -0.35 13.11
C ILE A 252 12.79 0.67 11.97
N ASP A 253 12.22 0.38 10.80
CA ASP A 253 12.30 1.28 9.65
C ASP A 253 11.50 2.56 9.87
N ASN A 254 10.33 2.47 10.52
CA ASN A 254 9.57 3.63 10.97
C ASN A 254 10.36 4.49 11.97
N MET A 255 11.01 3.85 12.96
CA MET A 255 11.84 4.56 13.94
C MET A 255 13.06 5.22 13.28
N LYS A 256 13.75 4.56 12.34
CA LYS A 256 14.85 5.17 11.57
C LYS A 256 14.37 6.37 10.76
N TYR A 257 13.22 6.26 10.10
CA TYR A 257 12.65 7.37 9.35
C TYR A 257 12.36 8.56 10.28
N ILE A 258 11.72 8.33 11.43
CA ILE A 258 11.43 9.38 12.41
C ILE A 258 12.74 9.98 12.96
N ALA A 259 13.75 9.16 13.26
CA ALA A 259 15.06 9.64 13.69
C ALA A 259 15.71 10.56 12.64
N SER A 260 15.56 10.25 11.34
CA SER A 260 16.09 11.07 10.25
C SER A 260 15.47 12.47 10.15
N LEU A 261 14.33 12.70 10.83
CA LEU A 261 13.66 14.02 10.87
C LEU A 261 14.31 14.98 11.87
N LYS A 262 15.17 14.49 12.78
CA LYS A 262 15.77 15.27 13.87
C LYS A 262 16.47 16.55 13.38
N ASP A 263 17.18 16.47 12.25
CA ASP A 263 17.96 17.58 11.70
C ASP A 263 17.18 18.46 10.72
N LYS A 264 15.92 18.13 10.42
CA LYS A 264 15.05 18.95 9.56
C LYS A 264 14.48 20.14 10.33
N SER A 265 14.07 21.20 9.62
CA SER A 265 13.31 22.31 10.21
C SER A 265 12.00 21.82 10.82
N GLU A 266 11.46 22.55 11.81
CA GLU A 266 10.25 22.11 12.51
C GLU A 266 9.08 21.98 11.53
N TRP A 267 8.93 22.90 10.58
CA TRP A 267 7.86 22.77 9.58
C TRP A 267 7.99 21.52 8.70
N LEU A 268 9.21 21.12 8.33
CA LEU A 268 9.45 19.89 7.57
C LEU A 268 9.23 18.64 8.43
N GLN A 269 9.57 18.69 9.72
CA GLN A 269 9.25 17.60 10.66
C GLN A 269 7.74 17.36 10.68
N PHE A 270 6.94 18.40 10.95
CA PHE A 270 5.47 18.31 10.99
C PHE A 270 4.87 17.91 9.63
N TYR A 271 5.45 18.37 8.52
CA TYR A 271 5.04 17.95 7.18
C TYR A 271 5.23 16.44 6.96
N GLU A 272 6.39 15.90 7.35
CA GLU A 272 6.68 14.48 7.21
C GLU A 272 5.82 13.64 8.17
N PHE A 273 5.53 14.14 9.38
CA PHE A 273 4.54 13.51 10.26
C PHE A 273 3.13 13.51 9.67
N SER A 274 2.73 14.57 8.96
CA SER A 274 1.47 14.59 8.22
C SER A 274 1.41 13.46 7.19
N LYS A 275 2.47 13.28 6.41
CA LYS A 275 2.57 12.19 5.42
C LYS A 275 2.57 10.81 6.09
N LEU A 276 3.29 10.64 7.20
CA LEU A 276 3.26 9.40 7.97
C LEU A 276 1.84 9.06 8.42
N MET A 277 1.08 10.02 8.95
CA MET A 277 -0.31 9.78 9.36
C MET A 277 -1.23 9.44 8.18
N ASN A 278 -0.95 9.98 6.99
CA ASN A 278 -1.68 9.63 5.78
C ASN A 278 -1.44 8.19 5.32
N LEU A 279 -0.19 7.70 5.42
CA LEU A 279 0.15 6.31 5.07
C LEU A 279 -0.60 5.27 5.92
N VAL A 280 -1.01 5.66 7.11
CA VAL A 280 -1.75 4.81 8.06
C VAL A 280 -3.23 5.18 8.18
N ASP A 281 -3.78 5.88 7.17
CA ASP A 281 -5.19 6.31 7.10
C ASP A 281 -5.69 7.14 8.29
N ASN A 282 -4.78 7.79 9.03
CA ASN A 282 -5.11 8.67 10.16
C ASN A 282 -5.22 10.13 9.71
N TYR A 283 -6.21 10.40 8.86
CA TYR A 283 -6.43 11.73 8.26
C TYR A 283 -6.62 12.84 9.30
N SER A 284 -7.22 12.50 10.44
CA SER A 284 -7.47 13.49 11.50
C SER A 284 -6.16 14.06 12.03
N LYS A 285 -5.19 13.20 12.37
CA LYS A 285 -3.86 13.65 12.79
C LYS A 285 -3.05 14.22 11.63
N ALA A 286 -3.19 13.67 10.42
CA ALA A 286 -2.50 14.20 9.24
C ALA A 286 -2.86 15.68 9.01
N ILE A 287 -4.15 16.02 9.04
CA ILE A 287 -4.63 17.39 8.88
C ILE A 287 -4.13 18.33 9.99
N ILE A 288 -4.08 17.85 11.24
CA ILE A 288 -3.51 18.61 12.36
C ILE A 288 -2.03 18.91 12.12
N PHE A 289 -1.24 17.88 11.77
CA PHE A 289 0.18 18.05 11.51
C PHE A 289 0.46 18.94 10.30
N LEU A 290 -0.30 18.82 9.21
CA LEU A 290 -0.19 19.71 8.05
C LEU A 290 -0.48 21.16 8.43
N ASN A 291 -1.54 21.40 9.19
CA ASN A 291 -1.91 22.74 9.67
C ASN A 291 -0.84 23.37 10.58
N ASP A 292 -0.18 22.56 11.41
CA ASP A 292 0.91 23.02 12.26
C ASP A 292 2.18 23.27 11.44
N SER A 293 2.46 22.41 10.47
CA SER A 293 3.53 22.57 9.49
C SER A 293 3.44 23.92 8.75
N VAL A 294 2.26 24.29 8.25
CA VAL A 294 2.04 25.62 7.62
C VAL A 294 2.40 26.77 8.56
N GLY A 295 2.05 26.63 9.84
CA GLY A 295 2.33 27.66 10.82
C GLY A 295 3.82 27.83 11.11
N PHE A 296 4.55 26.72 11.25
CA PHE A 296 6.00 26.76 11.36
C PHE A 296 6.68 27.25 10.09
N TYR A 297 6.17 26.89 8.91
CA TYR A 297 6.67 27.38 7.62
C TYR A 297 6.55 28.92 7.57
N CYS A 298 5.38 29.46 7.92
CA CYS A 298 5.20 30.92 7.94
C CYS A 298 6.14 31.61 8.94
N LEU A 299 6.35 31.00 10.11
CA LEU A 299 7.21 31.56 11.16
C LEU A 299 8.68 31.57 10.73
N GLU A 300 9.20 30.43 10.27
CA GLU A 300 10.60 30.28 9.87
C GLU A 300 10.91 31.04 8.57
N SER A 301 9.99 31.08 7.59
CA SER A 301 10.23 31.82 6.34
C SER A 301 10.29 33.33 6.56
N LEU A 302 9.46 33.89 7.44
CA LEU A 302 9.54 35.31 7.80
C LEU A 302 10.78 35.65 8.61
N GLU A 303 11.25 34.74 9.46
CA GLU A 303 12.48 34.89 10.25
C GLU A 303 13.74 34.95 9.38
N LYS A 304 13.77 34.23 8.25
CA LYS A 304 14.90 34.25 7.31
C LYS A 304 15.11 35.63 6.66
N ILE A 305 14.09 36.50 6.66
CA ILE A 305 14.19 37.85 6.11
C ILE A 305 14.91 38.72 7.14
N LYS A 306 16.10 39.23 6.77
CA LYS A 306 17.00 39.98 7.68
C LYS A 306 16.32 41.15 8.38
N GLU A 307 15.42 41.83 7.69
CA GLU A 307 14.69 42.99 8.19
C GLU A 307 13.63 42.61 9.25
N PHE A 308 13.22 41.34 9.29
CA PHE A 308 12.17 40.84 10.18
C PHE A 308 12.70 39.93 11.29
N SER A 309 13.87 39.30 11.11
CA SER A 309 14.47 38.32 12.03
C SER A 309 14.40 38.75 13.49
N HIS A 310 14.90 39.95 13.81
CA HIS A 310 14.95 40.46 15.18
C HIS A 310 13.56 40.70 15.81
N SER A 311 12.56 41.05 15.01
CA SER A 311 11.17 41.20 15.46
C SER A 311 10.52 39.85 15.73
N ILE A 312 10.77 38.86 14.86
CA ILE A 312 10.24 37.50 14.99
C ILE A 312 10.89 36.78 16.18
N ASP A 313 12.20 36.91 16.36
CA ASP A 313 12.94 36.32 17.50
C ASP A 313 12.40 36.81 18.85
N ARG A 314 12.21 38.13 19.01
CA ARG A 314 11.61 38.69 20.23
C ARG A 314 10.19 38.18 20.45
N TYR A 315 9.41 38.02 19.39
CA TYR A 315 8.06 37.46 19.48
C TYR A 315 8.04 36.00 19.91
N LYS A 316 8.96 35.18 19.37
CA LYS A 316 9.17 33.77 19.77
C LYS A 316 9.51 33.67 21.25
N ILE A 317 10.46 34.46 21.74
CA ILE A 317 10.88 34.44 23.16
C ILE A 317 9.69 34.74 24.09
N ASN A 318 8.90 35.76 23.77
CA ASN A 318 7.76 36.18 24.59
C ASN A 318 6.59 35.17 24.59
N ASN A 319 6.48 34.34 23.55
CA ASN A 319 5.40 33.35 23.40
C ASN A 319 5.90 31.89 23.44
N ALA A 320 7.16 31.66 23.79
CA ALA A 320 7.78 30.32 23.87
C ALA A 320 6.97 29.29 24.67
N PRO A 321 6.26 29.63 25.78
CA PRO A 321 5.46 28.64 26.50
C PRO A 321 4.19 28.18 25.76
N ASN A 322 3.77 28.87 24.68
CA ASN A 322 2.55 28.53 23.94
C ASN A 322 2.83 28.50 22.42
N ARG A 323 3.50 27.44 21.98
CA ARG A 323 3.83 27.18 20.56
C ARG A 323 2.61 27.21 19.64
N PHE A 324 1.47 26.68 20.06
CA PHE A 324 0.23 26.69 19.27
C PHE A 324 -0.29 28.11 19.04
N LYS A 325 -0.25 28.96 20.06
CA LYS A 325 -0.61 30.38 19.92
C LYS A 325 0.33 31.09 18.94
N LEU A 326 1.64 30.87 19.08
CA LEU A 326 2.66 31.44 18.21
C LEU A 326 2.41 31.12 16.72
N ILE A 327 2.26 29.85 16.36
CA ILE A 327 2.04 29.46 14.95
C ILE A 327 0.68 29.96 14.42
N ASN A 328 -0.34 30.03 15.28
CA ASN A 328 -1.65 30.55 14.89
C ASN A 328 -1.59 32.07 14.61
N ASP A 329 -0.92 32.83 15.47
CA ASP A 329 -0.76 34.27 15.30
C ASP A 329 -0.01 34.63 14.00
N VAL A 330 1.04 33.86 13.66
CA VAL A 330 1.78 34.06 12.40
C VAL A 330 0.93 33.69 11.18
N LYS A 331 0.15 32.61 11.22
CA LYS A 331 -0.80 32.30 10.13
C LYS A 331 -1.83 33.42 9.94
N ASN A 332 -2.32 34.01 11.03
CA ASN A 332 -3.25 35.14 10.97
C ASN A 332 -2.60 36.40 10.38
N LEU A 333 -1.34 36.65 10.69
CA LEU A 333 -0.55 37.72 10.06
C LEU A 333 -0.48 37.54 8.53
N VAL A 334 -0.15 36.33 8.06
CA VAL A 334 -0.06 36.00 6.63
C VAL A 334 -1.43 36.09 5.93
N LYS A 335 -2.52 35.69 6.59
CA LYS A 335 -3.90 35.79 6.07
C LYS A 335 -4.45 37.22 6.01
N LEU A 336 -3.77 38.21 6.60
CA LEU A 336 -4.23 39.59 6.74
C LEU A 336 -5.64 39.68 7.40
N ASP A 337 -5.95 38.77 8.34
CA ASP A 337 -7.28 38.77 8.99
C ASP A 337 -7.41 39.96 9.96
N ARG A 338 -8.39 40.83 9.71
CA ARG A 338 -8.65 42.06 10.47
C ARG A 338 -9.20 41.82 11.89
N ARG A 339 -9.55 40.57 12.24
CA ARG A 339 -10.09 40.21 13.57
C ARG A 339 -9.03 40.08 14.68
N PHE A 340 -7.76 40.36 14.41
CA PHE A 340 -6.69 40.17 15.39
C PHE A 340 -6.14 41.48 15.99
N GLN A 341 -6.54 41.74 17.24
CA GLN A 341 -5.96 42.77 18.12
C GLN A 341 -4.68 42.32 18.86
N VAL A 342 -4.24 41.05 18.71
CA VAL A 342 -3.17 40.46 19.55
C VAL A 342 -1.76 40.64 18.99
N ILE A 343 -1.60 41.06 17.72
CA ILE A 343 -0.28 41.16 17.04
C ILE A 343 0.38 42.55 17.21
N ASP A 344 -0.16 43.43 18.07
CA ASP A 344 0.42 44.76 18.31
C ASP A 344 1.80 44.72 19.01
N SER A 345 2.27 43.54 19.40
CA SER A 345 3.60 43.30 19.98
C SER A 345 4.70 42.96 18.97
N ILE A 346 4.41 42.80 17.67
CA ILE A 346 5.46 42.58 16.65
C ILE A 346 5.96 43.94 16.15
N ASP A 347 7.18 44.29 16.54
CA ASP A 347 7.89 45.46 16.01
C ASP A 347 7.95 45.37 14.48
N ASN A 348 7.68 46.48 13.78
CA ASN A 348 7.65 46.56 12.31
C ASN A 348 6.50 45.79 11.61
N LYS A 349 5.40 45.46 12.30
CA LYS A 349 4.17 44.87 11.72
C LYS A 349 3.76 45.48 10.37
N LYS A 350 3.76 46.81 10.24
CA LYS A 350 3.40 47.50 8.99
C LYS A 350 4.32 47.15 7.81
N MET A 351 5.60 46.94 8.08
CA MET A 351 6.59 46.58 7.05
C MET A 351 6.41 45.14 6.61
N ILE A 352 6.18 44.22 7.56
CA ILE A 352 5.88 42.80 7.28
C ILE A 352 4.59 42.69 6.45
N LEU A 353 3.52 43.41 6.84
CA LEU A 353 2.26 43.42 6.10
C LEU A 353 2.45 43.90 4.66
N ARG A 354 3.20 44.99 4.45
CA ARG A 354 3.52 45.49 3.10
C ARG A 354 4.31 44.49 2.26
N TYR A 355 5.26 43.78 2.88
CA TYR A 355 5.99 42.72 2.20
C TYR A 355 5.04 41.61 1.74
N ILE A 356 4.22 41.09 2.66
CA ILE A 356 3.25 40.02 2.38
C ILE A 356 2.26 40.45 1.30
N GLU A 357 1.73 41.68 1.35
CA GLU A 357 0.79 42.21 0.35
C GLU A 357 1.37 42.26 -1.06
N ASN A 358 2.69 42.41 -1.19
CA ASN A 358 3.40 42.49 -2.46
C ASN A 358 3.89 41.13 -2.99
N LEU A 359 3.73 40.04 -2.22
CA LEU A 359 4.17 38.72 -2.66
C LEU A 359 3.30 38.17 -3.81
N PRO A 360 3.91 37.58 -4.85
CA PRO A 360 3.17 36.93 -5.92
C PRO A 360 2.39 35.74 -5.37
N LYS A 361 1.21 35.47 -5.93
CA LYS A 361 0.33 34.34 -5.55
C LYS A 361 -0.12 34.33 -4.07
N ILE A 362 0.16 35.38 -3.28
CA ILE A 362 -0.19 35.44 -1.85
C ILE A 362 -1.68 35.20 -1.59
N ARG A 363 -2.58 35.70 -2.45
CA ARG A 363 -4.03 35.47 -2.32
C ARG A 363 -4.41 33.99 -2.39
N HIS A 364 -3.74 33.22 -3.26
CA HIS A 364 -3.97 31.78 -3.36
C HIS A 364 -3.43 31.05 -2.14
N PHE A 365 -2.25 31.44 -1.66
CA PHE A 365 -1.69 30.89 -0.43
C PHE A 365 -2.58 31.19 0.79
N GLN A 366 -3.10 32.40 0.92
CA GLN A 366 -4.05 32.76 1.98
C GLN A 366 -5.33 31.93 1.95
N ASN A 367 -5.86 31.65 0.75
CA ASN A 367 -7.03 30.79 0.60
C ASN A 367 -6.72 29.35 1.00
N PHE A 368 -5.56 28.82 0.61
CA PHE A 368 -5.07 27.52 1.06
C PHE A 368 -5.05 27.42 2.59
N ILE A 369 -4.49 28.41 3.30
CA ILE A 369 -4.46 28.41 4.77
C ILE A 369 -5.89 28.38 5.35
N ARG A 370 -6.82 29.15 4.77
CA ARG A 370 -8.23 29.21 5.24
C ARG A 370 -8.95 27.88 5.06
N GLU A 371 -8.78 27.23 3.91
CA GLU A 371 -9.39 25.91 3.64
C GLU A 371 -8.81 24.84 4.57
N LEU A 372 -7.50 24.87 4.82
CA LEU A 372 -6.85 23.93 5.73
C LEU A 372 -7.33 24.10 7.17
N GLU A 373 -7.45 25.33 7.68
CA GLU A 373 -7.98 25.58 9.02
C GLU A 373 -9.45 25.20 9.14
N LYS A 374 -10.25 25.44 8.10
CA LYS A 374 -11.65 25.03 8.05
C LYS A 374 -11.76 23.51 8.19
N LEU A 375 -11.02 22.75 7.37
CA LEU A 375 -11.00 21.29 7.44
C LEU A 375 -10.49 20.80 8.79
N ARG A 376 -9.43 21.40 9.34
CA ARG A 376 -8.91 21.08 10.66
C ARG A 376 -9.95 21.28 11.76
N ASN A 377 -10.72 22.38 11.71
CA ASN A 377 -11.76 22.65 12.69
C ASN A 377 -12.96 21.71 12.54
N GLU A 378 -13.33 21.34 11.31
CA GLU A 378 -14.32 20.30 11.03
C GLU A 378 -13.90 18.98 11.69
N VAL A 379 -12.67 18.54 11.50
CA VAL A 379 -12.12 17.30 12.09
C VAL A 379 -12.04 17.34 13.62
N VAL A 380 -11.67 18.48 14.21
CA VAL A 380 -11.49 18.60 15.67
C VAL A 380 -12.82 18.76 16.41
N HIS A 381 -13.82 19.39 15.81
CA HIS A 381 -15.10 19.71 16.47
C HIS A 381 -16.28 18.84 16.02
N SER A 382 -16.18 18.10 14.92
CA SER A 382 -17.19 17.11 14.54
C SER A 382 -16.84 15.73 15.11
N SER A 383 -17.82 15.06 15.71
CA SER A 383 -17.87 13.60 15.60
C SER A 383 -17.89 13.31 14.10
N ILE A 384 -16.95 12.48 13.62
CA ILE A 384 -16.73 12.04 12.23
C ILE A 384 -18.01 11.58 11.48
N SER A 385 -19.17 11.54 12.15
CA SER A 385 -20.49 11.13 11.67
C SER A 385 -21.10 11.92 10.50
N LEU A 386 -20.48 13.01 10.00
CA LEU A 386 -21.06 13.82 8.91
C LEU A 386 -20.19 13.90 7.63
N ILE A 387 -18.92 13.50 7.67
CA ILE A 387 -18.02 13.52 6.51
C ILE A 387 -17.53 12.09 6.30
N SER A 388 -17.67 11.55 5.08
CA SER A 388 -17.12 10.23 4.79
C SER A 388 -15.58 10.25 4.94
N MET A 389 -14.99 9.14 5.40
CA MET A 389 -13.52 9.01 5.47
C MET A 389 -12.87 9.32 4.11
N GLN A 390 -13.51 8.91 3.02
CA GLN A 390 -13.04 9.15 1.65
C GLN A 390 -13.04 10.63 1.26
N GLU A 391 -14.08 11.38 1.65
CA GLU A 391 -14.13 12.81 1.39
C GLU A 391 -13.06 13.58 2.18
N THR A 392 -12.83 13.17 3.44
CA THR A 392 -11.76 13.74 4.28
C THR A 392 -10.39 13.48 3.67
N LYS A 393 -10.14 12.25 3.18
CA LYS A 393 -8.93 11.86 2.45
C LYS A 393 -8.69 12.77 1.25
N ASN A 394 -9.69 12.91 0.37
CA ASN A 394 -9.55 13.70 -0.85
C ASN A 394 -9.26 15.18 -0.55
N LYS A 395 -9.96 15.78 0.42
CA LYS A 395 -9.70 17.16 0.85
C LYS A 395 -8.28 17.32 1.41
N TYR A 396 -7.83 16.36 2.23
CA TYR A 396 -6.46 16.35 2.74
C TYR A 396 -5.42 16.26 1.63
N LEU A 397 -5.57 15.34 0.66
CA LEU A 397 -4.61 15.17 -0.44
C LEU A 397 -4.48 16.44 -1.29
N ASN A 398 -5.61 17.10 -1.61
CA ASN A 398 -5.59 18.38 -2.33
C ASN A 398 -4.86 19.48 -1.54
N LEU A 399 -5.04 19.52 -0.21
CA LEU A 399 -4.35 20.48 0.64
C LEU A 399 -2.86 20.13 0.81
N LEU A 400 -2.51 18.86 0.79
CA LEU A 400 -1.12 18.39 0.79
C LEU A 400 -0.41 18.82 -0.49
N GLU A 401 -1.04 18.64 -1.65
CA GLU A 401 -0.50 19.11 -2.94
C GLU A 401 -0.37 20.64 -2.97
N ALA A 402 -1.35 21.36 -2.42
CA ALA A 402 -1.27 22.81 -2.27
C ALA A 402 -0.11 23.23 -1.37
N PHE A 403 0.13 22.51 -0.26
CA PHE A 403 1.29 22.72 0.60
C PHE A 403 2.59 22.50 -0.16
N GLU A 404 2.73 21.38 -0.89
CA GLU A 404 3.92 21.10 -1.71
C GLU A 404 4.14 22.17 -2.78
N THR A 405 3.06 22.68 -3.37
CA THR A 405 3.13 23.76 -4.36
C THR A 405 3.62 25.05 -3.73
N PHE A 406 2.97 25.51 -2.65
CA PHE A 406 3.23 26.85 -2.11
C PHE A 406 4.44 26.90 -1.18
N CYS A 407 4.61 25.91 -0.29
CA CYS A 407 5.64 25.93 0.74
C CYS A 407 6.96 25.31 0.26
N ILE A 408 6.91 24.26 -0.58
CA ILE A 408 8.10 23.52 -1.00
C ILE A 408 8.59 23.98 -2.38
N ARG A 409 7.73 23.95 -3.40
CA ARG A 409 8.11 24.25 -4.79
C ARG A 409 8.28 25.75 -5.03
N GLN A 410 7.34 26.56 -4.56
CA GLN A 410 7.32 28.00 -4.82
C GLN A 410 7.98 28.83 -3.71
N ASP A 411 8.10 28.27 -2.50
CA ASP A 411 8.48 28.97 -1.27
C ASP A 411 7.90 30.41 -1.21
N VAL A 412 6.57 30.50 -1.25
CA VAL A 412 5.82 31.75 -1.49
C VAL A 412 6.23 32.90 -0.56
N LEU A 413 6.65 32.60 0.67
CA LEU A 413 7.01 33.60 1.68
C LEU A 413 8.50 33.99 1.66
N TYR A 414 9.35 33.31 0.90
CA TYR A 414 10.79 33.55 0.85
C TYR A 414 11.30 33.58 -0.60
N SER A 415 11.15 34.73 -1.25
CA SER A 415 11.72 34.96 -2.59
C SER A 415 13.09 35.63 -2.50
N ASN A 416 14.18 34.88 -2.71
CA ASN A 416 15.49 35.47 -2.97
C ASN A 416 15.46 36.14 -4.35
N GLU A 417 15.63 37.47 -4.41
CA GLU A 417 15.73 38.21 -5.68
C GLU A 417 16.93 37.77 -6.55
N GLN A 418 17.85 36.95 -6.02
CA GLN A 418 19.02 36.42 -6.71
C GLN A 418 18.81 35.07 -7.42
N GLU A 419 17.68 34.38 -7.25
CA GLU A 419 17.38 33.09 -7.91
C GLU A 419 16.32 33.18 -9.01
N ARG A 420 16.00 34.40 -9.48
CA ARG A 420 15.00 34.62 -10.54
C ARG A 420 15.42 34.18 -11.94
N ASP A 421 16.68 33.81 -12.16
CA ASP A 421 17.18 33.47 -13.51
C ASP A 421 17.31 31.96 -13.81
N SER A 422 17.01 31.06 -12.87
CA SER A 422 17.14 29.60 -13.09
C SER A 422 15.83 28.81 -13.03
N ASN A 423 14.80 29.28 -12.32
CA ASN A 423 13.54 28.53 -12.15
C ASN A 423 12.35 29.06 -12.97
N THR A 424 12.51 30.18 -13.66
CA THR A 424 11.41 30.86 -14.38
C THR A 424 11.16 30.30 -15.79
N ILE A 425 11.89 29.25 -16.21
CA ILE A 425 11.76 28.64 -17.54
C ILE A 425 10.97 27.30 -17.52
N LEU A 426 10.69 26.69 -16.35
CA LEU A 426 10.14 25.32 -16.29
C LEU A 426 8.62 25.18 -16.01
N GLU A 427 7.91 26.29 -15.79
CA GLU A 427 6.50 26.29 -15.32
C GLU A 427 5.43 26.59 -16.39
N LYS A 428 5.70 26.50 -17.70
CA LYS A 428 4.68 26.86 -18.72
C LYS A 428 4.08 25.79 -19.62
N ASP A 429 4.63 24.59 -19.72
CA ASP A 429 4.05 23.57 -20.60
C ASP A 429 3.74 22.30 -19.81
N ASN A 430 2.48 22.17 -19.35
CA ASN A 430 1.95 20.83 -19.05
C ASN A 430 1.71 20.15 -20.40
N ILE A 431 2.68 19.34 -20.82
CA ILE A 431 2.68 18.61 -22.10
C ILE A 431 1.94 17.27 -22.03
N ASP A 432 1.42 16.87 -20.86
CA ASP A 432 0.69 15.62 -20.73
C ASP A 432 -0.53 15.63 -21.66
N ILE A 433 -0.81 14.50 -22.31
CA ILE A 433 -1.97 14.34 -23.17
C ILE A 433 -3.23 14.45 -22.30
N LYS A 434 -4.14 15.35 -22.69
CA LYS A 434 -5.49 15.49 -22.15
C LYS A 434 -6.52 14.67 -22.93
N SER A 435 -6.44 14.71 -24.26
CA SER A 435 -7.40 14.01 -25.13
C SER A 435 -6.79 13.62 -26.48
N ILE A 436 -7.28 12.54 -27.07
CA ILE A 436 -6.84 11.98 -28.35
C ILE A 436 -8.07 11.79 -29.24
N LYS A 437 -7.98 12.19 -30.50
CA LYS A 437 -9.02 12.03 -31.51
C LYS A 437 -8.40 11.50 -32.80
N ILE A 438 -8.91 10.37 -33.27
CA ILE A 438 -8.41 9.67 -34.47
C ILE A 438 -9.60 9.31 -35.34
N ARG A 439 -9.58 9.73 -36.61
CA ARG A 439 -10.59 9.38 -37.61
C ARG A 439 -9.93 8.98 -38.91
N ASN A 440 -10.52 7.96 -39.55
CA ASN A 440 -10.11 7.43 -40.85
C ASN A 440 -8.59 7.16 -40.91
N TYR A 441 -8.12 6.27 -40.04
CA TYR A 441 -6.73 5.80 -40.05
C TYR A 441 -6.71 4.28 -39.99
N PHE A 442 -6.40 3.61 -41.11
CA PHE A 442 -6.44 2.16 -41.25
C PHE A 442 -7.79 1.57 -40.79
N SER A 443 -7.77 0.67 -39.80
CA SER A 443 -8.98 0.07 -39.23
C SER A 443 -9.72 1.00 -38.27
N ILE A 444 -9.17 2.15 -37.91
CA ILE A 444 -9.80 3.13 -37.01
C ILE A 444 -10.71 4.06 -37.81
N LYS A 445 -12.02 3.97 -37.60
CA LYS A 445 -12.99 4.91 -38.19
C LYS A 445 -13.17 6.17 -37.36
N ASN A 446 -13.38 6.03 -36.05
CA ASN A 446 -13.49 7.14 -35.11
C ASN A 446 -13.18 6.64 -33.70
N ILE A 447 -12.15 7.19 -33.07
CA ILE A 447 -11.79 6.97 -31.67
C ILE A 447 -11.60 8.34 -31.01
N GLU A 448 -12.17 8.51 -29.84
CA GLU A 448 -12.00 9.69 -29.00
C GLU A 448 -11.73 9.24 -27.55
N ILE A 449 -10.62 9.70 -26.99
CA ILE A 449 -10.18 9.42 -25.62
C ILE A 449 -10.04 10.77 -24.92
N THR A 450 -10.60 10.89 -23.72
CA THR A 450 -10.63 12.16 -22.97
C THR A 450 -10.17 11.93 -21.53
N ASN A 451 -9.87 13.01 -20.80
CA ASN A 451 -9.50 13.01 -19.38
C ASN A 451 -8.22 12.23 -19.05
N LEU A 452 -7.18 12.36 -19.89
CA LEU A 452 -5.87 11.73 -19.66
C LEU A 452 -4.88 12.62 -18.88
N GLU A 453 -5.26 13.86 -18.58
CA GLU A 453 -4.37 14.91 -18.06
C GLU A 453 -3.81 14.69 -16.65
N ASP A 454 -4.54 13.96 -15.81
CA ASP A 454 -4.11 13.62 -14.44
C ASP A 454 -3.43 12.24 -14.36
N THR A 455 -3.19 11.62 -15.51
CA THR A 455 -2.74 10.22 -15.59
C THR A 455 -1.40 10.16 -16.29
N LYS A 456 -0.42 9.55 -15.63
CA LYS A 456 0.92 9.39 -16.22
C LYS A 456 1.16 7.99 -16.78
N GLU A 457 0.19 7.11 -16.62
CA GLU A 457 0.30 5.70 -16.94
C GLU A 457 -0.98 5.25 -17.66
N VAL A 458 -0.90 5.04 -18.98
CA VAL A 458 -2.04 4.68 -19.82
C VAL A 458 -1.75 3.36 -20.53
N TYR A 459 -2.65 2.39 -20.39
CA TYR A 459 -2.52 1.07 -20.99
C TYR A 459 -3.58 0.80 -22.05
N PHE A 460 -3.13 0.28 -23.18
CA PHE A 460 -3.98 -0.29 -24.22
C PHE A 460 -3.79 -1.81 -24.27
N VAL A 461 -4.82 -2.55 -23.85
CA VAL A 461 -4.84 -4.01 -23.77
C VAL A 461 -5.87 -4.56 -24.77
N GLY A 462 -5.67 -5.76 -25.30
CA GLY A 462 -6.61 -6.36 -26.26
C GLY A 462 -5.99 -7.55 -26.99
N GLY A 463 -6.77 -8.20 -27.85
CA GLY A 463 -6.34 -9.34 -28.65
C GLY A 463 -5.34 -8.98 -29.76
N ASN A 464 -4.72 -10.02 -30.33
CA ASN A 464 -3.83 -9.86 -31.48
C ASN A 464 -4.65 -9.45 -32.72
N GLY A 465 -4.20 -8.40 -33.42
CA GLY A 465 -4.88 -7.90 -34.62
C GLY A 465 -6.00 -6.87 -34.39
N ASP A 466 -6.26 -6.49 -33.13
CA ASP A 466 -7.26 -5.49 -32.77
C ASP A 466 -6.87 -4.05 -33.13
N GLY A 467 -5.60 -3.80 -33.47
CA GLY A 467 -5.12 -2.48 -33.92
C GLY A 467 -4.46 -1.63 -32.84
N LYS A 468 -3.92 -2.23 -31.78
CA LYS A 468 -3.21 -1.52 -30.69
C LYS A 468 -1.98 -0.75 -31.20
N THR A 469 -1.10 -1.39 -31.96
CA THR A 469 0.08 -0.72 -32.55
C THR A 469 -0.34 0.40 -33.50
N ILE A 470 -1.41 0.19 -34.29
CA ILE A 470 -2.00 1.22 -35.18
C ILE A 470 -2.48 2.43 -34.35
N LEU A 471 -3.08 2.20 -33.19
CA LEU A 471 -3.49 3.27 -32.27
C LEU A 471 -2.28 4.08 -31.78
N LEU A 472 -1.20 3.46 -31.31
CA LEU A 472 0.01 4.19 -30.90
C LEU A 472 0.65 4.96 -32.06
N GLN A 473 0.71 4.36 -33.25
CA GLN A 473 1.21 5.02 -34.46
C GLN A 473 0.40 6.29 -34.78
N ALA A 474 -0.93 6.22 -34.74
CA ALA A 474 -1.81 7.37 -34.96
C ALA A 474 -1.55 8.50 -33.97
N ILE A 475 -1.33 8.16 -32.68
CA ILE A 475 -1.03 9.14 -31.63
C ILE A 475 0.31 9.82 -31.90
N VAL A 476 1.35 9.07 -32.26
CA VAL A 476 2.65 9.63 -32.64
C VAL A 476 2.53 10.55 -33.84
N LEU A 477 1.78 10.13 -34.88
CA LEU A 477 1.57 10.94 -36.08
C LEU A 477 0.83 12.25 -35.80
N ALA A 478 -0.08 12.26 -34.82
CA ALA A 478 -0.76 13.48 -34.37
C ALA A 478 0.19 14.46 -33.65
N LEU A 479 1.17 13.93 -32.92
CA LEU A 479 2.09 14.68 -32.05
C LEU A 479 3.34 15.19 -32.76
N LYS A 480 3.78 14.51 -33.82
CA LYS A 480 5.01 14.81 -34.59
C LYS A 480 4.67 15.32 -35.99
N LYS A 481 5.42 16.32 -36.46
CA LYS A 481 5.26 16.92 -37.80
C LYS A 481 6.34 16.48 -38.80
N GLU A 482 7.57 16.27 -38.33
CA GLU A 482 8.70 15.87 -39.17
C GLU A 482 8.70 14.36 -39.27
N TYR A 483 8.19 13.83 -40.38
CA TYR A 483 8.14 12.41 -40.69
C TYR A 483 9.38 11.99 -41.49
N SER A 484 9.96 10.84 -41.15
CA SER A 484 11.10 10.28 -41.86
C SER A 484 10.67 9.36 -43.02
N GLY A 485 11.37 9.45 -44.15
CA GLY A 485 11.34 8.46 -45.22
C GLY A 485 9.95 8.06 -45.75
N GLN A 486 9.74 6.75 -45.88
CA GLN A 486 8.52 6.12 -46.41
C GLN A 486 7.28 6.28 -45.51
N ILE A 487 7.39 6.84 -44.29
CA ILE A 487 6.23 7.08 -43.39
C ILE A 487 5.29 8.12 -44.00
N ILE A 488 5.84 9.04 -44.81
CA ILE A 488 5.07 10.01 -45.60
C ILE A 488 4.12 9.30 -46.59
N GLU A 489 4.48 8.12 -47.10
CA GLU A 489 3.61 7.33 -48.00
C GLU A 489 2.39 6.76 -47.26
N TYR A 490 2.55 6.36 -46.00
CA TYR A 490 1.46 5.94 -45.10
C TYR A 490 0.40 7.04 -44.88
N ILE A 491 0.82 8.31 -44.92
CA ILE A 491 -0.05 9.48 -44.71
C ILE A 491 -0.72 9.94 -46.01
N ARG A 492 -0.07 9.73 -47.17
CA ARG A 492 -0.52 10.30 -48.46
C ARG A 492 -1.72 9.60 -49.10
N ASP A 493 -1.99 8.34 -48.76
CA ASP A 493 -3.05 7.55 -49.40
C ASP A 493 -4.44 7.69 -48.74
N GLU A 494 -4.55 8.26 -47.52
CA GLU A 494 -5.81 8.42 -46.79
C GLU A 494 -6.32 9.88 -46.89
N LYS A 495 -7.06 10.20 -47.95
CA LYS A 495 -7.54 11.58 -48.27
C LYS A 495 -8.50 12.23 -47.24
N GLU A 496 -8.93 11.52 -46.20
CA GLU A 496 -9.89 12.00 -45.18
C GLU A 496 -9.44 11.73 -43.73
N MET A 497 -8.14 11.51 -43.50
CA MET A 497 -7.60 11.25 -42.15
C MET A 497 -7.64 12.50 -41.26
N GLU A 498 -8.22 12.40 -40.06
CA GLU A 498 -8.15 13.44 -39.02
C GLU A 498 -7.49 12.87 -37.76
N LEU A 499 -6.29 13.36 -37.44
CA LEU A 499 -5.58 13.03 -36.20
C LEU A 499 -5.45 14.30 -35.37
N SER A 500 -5.95 14.30 -34.13
CA SER A 500 -5.67 15.40 -33.21
C SER A 500 -5.43 14.94 -31.77
N VAL A 501 -4.50 15.60 -31.09
CA VAL A 501 -4.21 15.41 -29.67
C VAL A 501 -4.28 16.77 -28.98
N LYS A 502 -4.79 16.82 -27.75
CA LYS A 502 -4.72 18.01 -26.90
C LYS A 502 -3.86 17.73 -25.68
N ASP A 503 -3.03 18.67 -25.28
CA ASP A 503 -2.28 18.61 -24.02
C ASP A 503 -3.11 19.16 -22.83
N GLY A 504 -2.58 19.04 -21.61
CA GLY A 504 -3.17 19.59 -20.38
C GLY A 504 -3.29 21.12 -20.39
N SER A 505 -2.54 21.80 -21.27
CA SER A 505 -2.65 23.23 -21.54
C SER A 505 -3.72 23.57 -22.60
N SER A 506 -4.45 22.55 -23.08
CA SER A 506 -5.46 22.61 -24.15
C SER A 506 -4.94 23.08 -25.51
N ASN A 507 -3.64 22.97 -25.77
CA ASN A 507 -3.07 23.12 -27.11
C ASN A 507 -3.46 21.92 -27.97
N GLU A 508 -3.99 22.17 -29.18
CA GLU A 508 -4.31 21.11 -30.14
C GLU A 508 -3.18 20.88 -31.15
N TYR A 509 -2.84 19.62 -31.37
CA TYR A 509 -1.81 19.11 -32.27
C TYR A 509 -2.49 18.26 -33.34
N SER A 510 -2.46 18.68 -34.60
CA SER A 510 -3.11 17.95 -35.71
C SER A 510 -2.42 18.06 -37.07
N SER A 511 -1.37 18.90 -37.19
CA SER A 511 -0.57 19.10 -38.44
C SER A 511 0.35 20.32 -38.40
N ASN A 512 0.14 21.27 -37.48
CA ASN A 512 0.84 22.57 -37.49
C ASN A 512 1.76 22.86 -36.29
N LYS A 513 1.77 22.02 -35.25
CA LYS A 513 2.59 22.17 -34.04
C LYS A 513 3.26 20.83 -33.70
N ASN A 514 4.54 20.86 -33.32
CA ASN A 514 5.32 19.68 -32.96
C ASN A 514 5.57 19.69 -31.45
N ILE A 515 5.38 18.55 -30.77
CA ILE A 515 5.90 18.38 -29.41
C ILE A 515 7.31 17.80 -29.49
N LYS A 516 8.29 18.54 -28.97
CA LYS A 516 9.72 18.17 -29.04
C LYS A 516 9.98 16.84 -28.31
N ASN A 517 9.46 16.67 -27.10
CA ASN A 517 9.76 15.55 -26.21
C ASN A 517 8.70 14.43 -26.30
N VAL A 518 8.55 13.87 -27.51
CA VAL A 518 7.73 12.68 -27.76
C VAL A 518 8.60 11.61 -28.35
N PHE A 519 8.62 10.43 -27.72
CA PHE A 519 9.44 9.29 -28.11
C PHE A 519 8.59 8.03 -28.18
N ALA A 520 8.92 7.13 -29.10
CA ALA A 520 8.17 5.91 -29.29
C ALA A 520 9.04 4.69 -29.61
N TYR A 521 8.73 3.58 -28.95
CA TYR A 521 9.52 2.36 -29.01
C TYR A 521 8.64 1.17 -29.40
N GLY A 522 9.04 0.47 -30.48
CA GLY A 522 8.36 -0.75 -30.93
C GLY A 522 8.91 -2.03 -30.30
N ILE A 523 8.45 -3.17 -30.84
CA ILE A 523 8.84 -4.51 -30.36
C ILE A 523 10.32 -4.84 -30.63
N ASN A 524 10.91 -4.27 -31.68
CA ASN A 524 12.29 -4.54 -32.11
C ASN A 524 13.30 -3.54 -31.52
N ARG A 525 13.09 -3.12 -30.26
CA ARG A 525 13.90 -2.12 -29.54
C ARG A 525 15.21 -2.65 -28.96
N ASN A 526 15.75 -3.73 -29.52
CA ASN A 526 17.07 -4.29 -29.19
C ASN A 526 18.12 -4.05 -30.30
N LYS A 527 17.76 -3.30 -31.35
CA LYS A 527 18.62 -3.03 -32.51
C LYS A 527 19.44 -1.74 -32.33
N VAL A 528 20.76 -1.83 -32.42
CA VAL A 528 21.71 -0.70 -32.34
C VAL A 528 22.67 -0.72 -33.54
N ARG A 529 22.91 0.43 -34.18
CA ARG A 529 23.88 0.64 -35.28
C ARG A 529 24.40 2.09 -35.31
N GLU A 530 25.45 2.35 -36.09
CA GLU A 530 26.00 3.71 -36.28
C GLU A 530 24.97 4.70 -36.87
N LYS A 531 24.15 4.24 -37.81
CA LYS A 531 23.00 5.01 -38.32
C LYS A 531 21.77 4.63 -37.51
N PHE A 532 21.25 5.58 -36.74
CA PHE A 532 20.09 5.41 -35.86
C PHE A 532 18.96 6.37 -36.23
N ASP A 533 17.79 6.15 -35.64
CA ASP A 533 16.61 6.99 -35.80
C ASP A 533 16.86 8.39 -35.21
N GLU A 534 16.90 9.43 -36.04
CA GLU A 534 17.08 10.80 -35.56
C GLU A 534 15.85 11.30 -34.78
N TYR A 535 14.66 10.78 -35.07
CA TYR A 535 13.40 11.34 -34.59
C TYR A 535 12.86 10.68 -33.31
N GLY A 536 13.30 9.44 -33.03
CA GLY A 536 13.03 8.72 -31.78
C GLY A 536 11.64 8.11 -31.70
N TYR A 537 11.01 7.79 -32.83
CA TYR A 537 9.71 7.12 -32.89
C TYR A 537 9.57 6.12 -34.05
N SER A 538 10.56 6.03 -34.94
CA SER A 538 10.53 5.20 -36.15
C SER A 538 10.40 3.70 -35.80
N GLY A 539 10.85 3.30 -34.60
CA GLY A 539 10.73 1.93 -34.11
C GLY A 539 9.29 1.38 -34.04
N LEU A 540 8.26 2.24 -33.94
CA LEU A 540 6.86 1.81 -34.03
C LEU A 540 6.42 1.43 -35.45
N PHE A 541 7.18 1.81 -36.48
CA PHE A 541 6.86 1.61 -37.90
C PHE A 541 7.78 0.56 -38.56
N ASP A 542 8.40 -0.32 -37.76
CA ASP A 542 9.39 -1.32 -38.20
C ASP A 542 8.78 -2.46 -39.04
N THR A 543 8.31 -2.17 -40.25
CA THR A 543 7.86 -3.16 -41.24
C THR A 543 8.99 -3.55 -42.21
N SER A 544 8.76 -4.52 -43.10
CA SER A 544 9.78 -5.03 -44.03
C SER A 544 10.47 -3.93 -44.83
N ASP A 545 9.75 -2.86 -45.14
CA ASP A 545 10.18 -1.79 -46.01
C ASP A 545 11.00 -0.72 -45.25
N PHE A 546 11.01 -0.77 -43.91
CA PHE A 546 11.53 0.26 -43.00
C PHE A 546 12.64 -0.24 -42.06
N LYS A 547 13.14 -1.47 -42.29
CA LYS A 547 14.08 -2.16 -41.39
C LYS A 547 15.38 -1.41 -41.10
N ASP A 548 15.77 -0.48 -41.97
CA ASP A 548 17.05 0.24 -41.88
C ASP A 548 16.97 1.60 -41.15
N THR A 549 15.78 2.04 -40.70
CA THR A 549 15.57 3.36 -40.06
C THR A 549 15.16 3.29 -38.59
N THR A 550 15.17 2.10 -37.98
CA THR A 550 14.57 1.84 -36.66
C THR A 550 15.59 1.56 -35.54
N PHE A 551 16.88 1.71 -35.83
CA PHE A 551 17.96 1.50 -34.85
C PHE A 551 17.98 2.59 -33.78
N LEU A 552 18.29 2.21 -32.55
CA LEU A 552 18.41 3.12 -31.41
C LEU A 552 19.88 3.51 -31.17
N LYS A 553 20.08 4.61 -30.42
CA LYS A 553 21.42 5.07 -30.03
C LYS A 553 22.17 3.99 -29.24
N ASN A 554 23.48 3.97 -29.38
CA ASN A 554 24.31 3.01 -28.66
C ASN A 554 24.32 3.33 -27.15
N PRO A 555 23.83 2.41 -26.30
CA PRO A 555 23.77 2.66 -24.85
C PRO A 555 25.14 2.92 -24.24
N LEU A 556 26.21 2.31 -24.80
CA LEU A 556 27.57 2.48 -24.28
C LEU A 556 28.12 3.89 -24.49
N GLU A 557 27.62 4.65 -25.47
CA GLU A 557 28.04 6.05 -25.68
C GLU A 557 27.54 6.95 -24.56
N LEU A 558 26.26 6.81 -24.20
CA LEU A 558 25.69 7.53 -23.06
C LEU A 558 26.38 7.13 -21.75
N LEU A 559 26.47 5.82 -21.48
CA LEU A 559 26.99 5.32 -20.19
C LEU A 559 28.47 5.67 -19.94
N LYS A 560 29.26 5.87 -21.01
CA LYS A 560 30.67 6.32 -20.89
C LYS A 560 30.79 7.81 -20.60
N THR A 561 29.76 8.61 -20.86
CA THR A 561 29.81 10.07 -20.72
C THR A 561 30.11 10.47 -19.27
N GLU A 562 31.11 11.34 -19.07
CA GLU A 562 31.44 11.91 -17.76
C GLU A 562 30.51 13.08 -17.44
N SER A 563 29.46 12.81 -16.65
CA SER A 563 28.47 13.79 -16.24
C SER A 563 27.78 13.33 -14.96
N ASP A 564 27.59 14.25 -14.00
CA ASP A 564 26.86 13.97 -12.75
C ASP A 564 25.45 13.46 -13.02
N LEU A 565 24.80 13.97 -14.08
CA LEU A 565 23.46 13.54 -14.49
C LEU A 565 23.46 12.10 -15.02
N VAL A 566 24.51 11.71 -15.76
CA VAL A 566 24.67 10.34 -16.28
C VAL A 566 25.01 9.39 -15.14
N GLN A 567 25.79 9.83 -14.15
CA GLN A 567 26.06 9.03 -12.96
C GLN A 567 24.79 8.81 -12.12
N ASP A 568 24.00 9.86 -11.89
CA ASP A 568 22.68 9.77 -11.23
C ASP A 568 21.74 8.81 -11.98
N PHE A 569 21.77 8.84 -13.32
CA PHE A 569 21.03 7.87 -14.14
C PHE A 569 21.49 6.42 -13.95
N ILE A 570 22.80 6.16 -13.95
CA ILE A 570 23.36 4.82 -13.70
C ILE A 570 22.95 4.31 -12.32
N ASP A 571 23.03 5.16 -11.30
CA ASP A 571 22.64 4.82 -9.95
C ASP A 571 21.15 4.46 -9.86
N LYS A 572 20.29 5.23 -10.54
CA LYS A 572 18.86 4.95 -10.64
C LYS A 572 18.54 3.68 -11.41
N LEU A 573 19.26 3.39 -12.49
CA LEU A 573 19.15 2.11 -13.20
C LEU A 573 19.46 0.95 -12.26
N ASN A 574 20.57 1.01 -11.54
CA ASN A 574 21.00 -0.04 -10.61
C ASN A 574 20.07 -0.23 -9.42
N GLN A 575 19.47 0.85 -8.90
CA GLN A 575 18.63 0.81 -7.71
C GLN A 575 17.17 0.45 -8.01
N ASN A 576 16.64 0.89 -9.15
CA ASN A 576 15.20 0.83 -9.42
C ASN A 576 14.86 -0.07 -10.62
N ILE A 577 15.64 -0.01 -11.71
CA ILE A 577 15.25 -0.66 -12.97
C ILE A 577 15.83 -2.07 -13.09
N LEU A 578 17.13 -2.22 -12.86
CA LEU A 578 17.82 -3.49 -12.96
C LEU A 578 17.54 -4.34 -11.73
N ILE A 579 17.20 -5.61 -11.95
CA ILE A 579 16.96 -6.56 -10.87
C ILE A 579 18.29 -6.90 -10.19
N ASN A 580 18.26 -7.23 -8.89
CA ASN A 580 19.42 -7.45 -7.98
C ASN A 580 20.61 -8.26 -8.53
N ASN A 581 20.42 -9.00 -9.61
CA ASN A 581 21.45 -9.83 -10.20
C ASN A 581 22.35 -9.05 -11.16
N LEU A 582 21.95 -7.90 -11.73
CA LEU A 582 22.76 -7.12 -12.67
C LEU A 582 23.03 -5.70 -12.16
N LYS A 583 24.30 -5.26 -12.24
CA LYS A 583 24.71 -3.88 -11.98
C LYS A 583 25.58 -3.33 -13.11
N ILE A 584 25.45 -2.05 -13.36
CA ILE A 584 26.32 -1.26 -14.24
C ILE A 584 27.30 -0.51 -13.35
N GLU A 585 28.60 -0.70 -13.58
CA GLU A 585 29.65 0.04 -12.90
C GLU A 585 30.50 0.81 -13.91
N LYS A 586 31.04 1.93 -13.46
CA LYS A 586 31.98 2.74 -14.22
C LYS A 586 33.31 2.76 -13.49
N ASP A 587 34.39 2.35 -14.15
CA ASP A 587 35.72 2.39 -13.56
C ASP A 587 36.31 3.81 -13.56
N LYS A 588 37.46 4.00 -12.91
CA LYS A 588 38.16 5.30 -12.83
C LYS A 588 38.60 5.85 -14.19
N ASN A 589 38.61 5.04 -15.23
CA ASN A 589 38.97 5.42 -16.60
C ASN A 589 37.73 5.61 -17.49
N GLY A 590 36.53 5.60 -16.90
CA GLY A 590 35.27 5.74 -17.60
C GLY A 590 34.82 4.50 -18.40
N LYS A 591 35.48 3.35 -18.21
CA LYS A 591 35.05 2.09 -18.80
C LYS A 591 33.82 1.58 -18.07
N VAL A 592 32.77 1.30 -18.85
CA VAL A 592 31.52 0.71 -18.36
C VAL A 592 31.68 -0.81 -18.31
N THR A 593 31.38 -1.40 -17.16
CA THR A 593 31.36 -2.84 -16.93
C THR A 593 29.98 -3.28 -16.42
N PHE A 594 29.55 -4.47 -16.80
CA PHE A 594 28.31 -5.07 -16.35
C PHE A 594 28.64 -6.22 -15.41
N LYS A 595 28.08 -6.21 -14.20
CA LYS A 595 28.31 -7.24 -13.19
C LYS A 595 27.04 -8.02 -12.95
N GLU A 596 27.03 -9.27 -13.39
CA GLU A 596 25.97 -10.22 -13.07
C GLU A 596 26.40 -11.17 -11.95
N SER A 597 25.72 -11.15 -10.80
CA SER A 597 26.06 -11.98 -9.63
C SER A 597 27.54 -11.89 -9.21
N LYS A 598 28.14 -10.69 -9.32
CA LYS A 598 29.56 -10.36 -9.07
C LYS A 598 30.55 -10.85 -10.15
N VAL A 599 30.08 -11.35 -11.28
CA VAL A 599 30.91 -11.72 -12.44
C VAL A 599 30.83 -10.61 -13.48
N ASP A 600 31.97 -10.16 -13.97
CA ASP A 600 32.03 -9.22 -15.09
C ASP A 600 31.59 -9.92 -16.38
N ILE A 601 30.63 -9.31 -17.06
CA ILE A 601 30.09 -9.79 -18.33
C ILE A 601 30.09 -8.66 -19.37
N ASP A 602 30.23 -9.04 -20.63
CA ASP A 602 30.17 -8.09 -21.74
C ASP A 602 28.73 -7.77 -22.08
N PHE A 603 28.49 -6.54 -22.54
CA PHE A 603 27.15 -6.08 -22.95
C PHE A 603 26.47 -7.03 -23.95
N GLU A 604 27.22 -7.58 -24.91
CA GLU A 604 26.71 -8.51 -25.92
C GLU A 604 26.21 -9.85 -25.34
N THR A 605 26.75 -10.25 -24.18
CA THR A 605 26.44 -11.51 -23.51
C THR A 605 25.26 -11.42 -22.53
N LEU A 606 24.75 -10.20 -22.28
CA LEU A 606 23.58 -9.97 -21.45
C LEU A 606 22.34 -10.68 -22.03
N SER A 607 21.42 -11.07 -21.15
CA SER A 607 20.10 -11.57 -21.57
C SER A 607 19.36 -10.53 -22.42
N GLU A 608 18.52 -10.98 -23.37
CA GLU A 608 17.73 -10.07 -24.23
C GLU A 608 16.86 -9.10 -23.41
N GLY A 609 16.32 -9.55 -22.26
CA GLY A 609 15.56 -8.69 -21.35
C GLY A 609 16.38 -7.53 -20.81
N TYR A 610 17.64 -7.78 -20.37
CA TYR A 610 18.54 -6.73 -19.92
C TYR A 610 18.99 -5.83 -21.07
N LYS A 611 19.43 -6.41 -22.19
CA LYS A 611 19.91 -5.63 -23.35
C LYS A 611 18.83 -4.71 -23.88
N SER A 612 17.65 -5.25 -24.19
CA SER A 612 16.55 -4.46 -24.71
C SER A 612 16.21 -3.30 -23.77
N THR A 613 16.07 -3.58 -22.46
CA THR A 613 15.78 -2.57 -21.44
C THR A 613 16.82 -1.46 -21.38
N ILE A 614 18.10 -1.82 -21.32
CA ILE A 614 19.20 -0.85 -21.25
C ILE A 614 19.24 -0.01 -22.54
N ILE A 615 19.08 -0.63 -23.71
CA ILE A 615 19.14 0.08 -25.00
C ILE A 615 18.08 1.17 -25.08
N TRP A 616 16.80 0.83 -24.87
CA TRP A 616 15.73 1.81 -25.09
C TRP A 616 15.70 2.89 -24.01
N ILE A 617 16.02 2.57 -22.74
CA ILE A 617 16.07 3.58 -21.68
C ILE A 617 17.27 4.51 -21.88
N CYS A 618 18.44 3.99 -22.28
CA CYS A 618 19.58 4.83 -22.61
C CYS A 618 19.30 5.72 -23.83
N ASP A 619 18.64 5.20 -24.87
CA ASP A 619 18.22 6.02 -26.02
C ASP A 619 17.27 7.16 -25.58
N LEU A 620 16.29 6.84 -24.73
CA LEU A 620 15.37 7.83 -24.16
C LEU A 620 16.13 8.92 -23.40
N VAL A 621 17.00 8.55 -22.46
CA VAL A 621 17.76 9.52 -21.65
C VAL A 621 18.72 10.34 -22.50
N ALA A 622 19.39 9.74 -23.49
CA ALA A 622 20.26 10.47 -24.40
C ALA A 622 19.49 11.57 -25.16
N ARG A 623 18.29 11.25 -25.66
CA ARG A 623 17.44 12.24 -26.35
C ARG A 623 16.87 13.29 -25.40
N LEU A 624 16.54 12.91 -24.18
CA LEU A 624 16.07 13.86 -23.16
C LEU A 624 17.16 14.88 -22.80
N ILE A 625 18.40 14.43 -22.60
CA ILE A 625 19.55 15.29 -22.35
C ILE A 625 19.79 16.26 -23.52
N GLU A 626 19.72 15.77 -24.76
CA GLU A 626 19.87 16.62 -25.96
C GLU A 626 18.74 17.66 -26.08
N ASN A 627 17.51 17.28 -25.74
CA ASN A 627 16.36 18.14 -25.91
C ASN A 627 16.11 19.12 -24.76
N GLN A 628 16.54 18.78 -23.54
CA GLN A 628 16.31 19.48 -22.27
C GLN A 628 17.63 19.62 -21.49
N GLY A 629 18.69 20.16 -22.13
CA GLY A 629 20.04 20.23 -21.58
C GLY A 629 20.20 21.11 -20.32
N GLU A 630 19.19 21.91 -19.99
CA GLU A 630 19.10 22.69 -18.76
C GLU A 630 18.76 21.85 -17.51
N ILE A 631 18.24 20.63 -17.71
CA ILE A 631 17.80 19.75 -16.62
C ILE A 631 19.00 19.08 -15.96
N LYS A 632 19.09 19.20 -14.62
CA LYS A 632 20.19 18.67 -13.81
C LYS A 632 19.85 17.41 -13.02
N LYS A 633 18.60 16.94 -13.07
CA LYS A 633 18.13 15.76 -12.32
C LYS A 633 17.21 14.92 -13.21
N ILE A 634 17.37 13.60 -13.18
CA ILE A 634 16.61 12.68 -14.04
C ILE A 634 15.09 12.81 -13.82
N GLU A 635 14.66 13.06 -12.58
CA GLU A 635 13.25 13.14 -12.23
C GLU A 635 12.53 14.32 -12.90
N ASN A 636 13.26 15.37 -13.26
CA ASN A 636 12.71 16.60 -13.79
C ASN A 636 12.43 16.54 -15.30
N PHE A 637 12.90 15.50 -16.00
CA PHE A 637 12.64 15.33 -17.42
C PHE A 637 11.14 15.18 -17.70
N LYS A 638 10.66 15.95 -18.68
CA LYS A 638 9.27 15.89 -19.16
C LYS A 638 9.23 15.30 -20.57
N ALA A 639 8.38 14.31 -20.80
CA ALA A 639 8.14 13.73 -22.12
C ALA A 639 6.82 12.95 -22.18
N ILE A 640 6.36 12.68 -23.40
CA ILE A 640 5.39 11.63 -23.69
C ILE A 640 6.16 10.47 -24.30
N VAL A 641 6.02 9.27 -23.74
CA VAL A 641 6.70 8.07 -24.21
C VAL A 641 5.69 6.99 -24.54
N LEU A 642 5.70 6.52 -25.79
CA LEU A 642 4.82 5.46 -26.27
C LEU A 642 5.61 4.16 -26.42
N ILE A 643 5.14 3.06 -25.85
CA ILE A 643 5.89 1.79 -25.87
C ILE A 643 4.96 0.65 -26.27
N ASP A 644 5.28 0.01 -27.39
CA ASP A 644 4.62 -1.24 -27.80
C ASP A 644 5.23 -2.42 -27.05
N GLU A 645 4.37 -3.29 -26.52
CA GLU A 645 4.74 -4.45 -25.69
C GLU A 645 5.78 -4.08 -24.62
N ILE A 646 5.45 -3.19 -23.67
CA ILE A 646 6.40 -2.65 -22.66
C ILE A 646 7.20 -3.75 -21.94
N ASP A 647 6.59 -4.91 -21.75
CA ASP A 647 7.10 -6.02 -20.96
C ASP A 647 7.67 -7.17 -21.82
N LEU A 648 7.89 -6.94 -23.11
CA LEU A 648 8.55 -7.88 -24.01
C LEU A 648 9.94 -8.25 -23.49
N TYR A 649 10.27 -9.55 -23.52
CA TYR A 649 11.51 -10.16 -22.99
C TYR A 649 11.72 -10.10 -21.47
N LEU A 650 10.84 -9.44 -20.70
CA LEU A 650 10.97 -9.37 -19.24
C LEU A 650 10.49 -10.65 -18.56
N HIS A 651 11.19 -11.08 -17.52
CA HIS A 651 10.73 -12.18 -16.65
C HIS A 651 9.48 -11.73 -15.86
N PRO A 652 8.47 -12.60 -15.57
CA PRO A 652 7.23 -12.20 -14.89
C PRO A 652 7.41 -11.39 -13.59
N LYS A 653 8.39 -11.76 -12.75
CA LYS A 653 8.76 -10.98 -11.55
C LYS A 653 9.16 -9.54 -11.87
N TRP A 654 9.86 -9.34 -12.99
CA TRP A 654 10.27 -8.02 -13.44
C TRP A 654 9.09 -7.26 -14.03
N LYS A 655 8.26 -7.91 -14.86
CA LYS A 655 7.02 -7.32 -15.42
C LYS A 655 6.15 -6.65 -14.36
N TYR A 656 6.00 -7.30 -13.20
CA TYR A 656 5.22 -6.82 -12.07
C TYR A 656 5.75 -5.52 -11.43
N SER A 657 7.04 -5.23 -11.48
CA SER A 657 7.61 -4.03 -10.83
C SER A 657 8.16 -3.00 -11.81
N PHE A 658 8.25 -3.36 -13.09
CA PHE A 658 9.00 -2.61 -14.09
C PHE A 658 8.45 -1.20 -14.29
N VAL A 659 7.15 -1.07 -14.58
CA VAL A 659 6.54 0.24 -14.87
C VAL A 659 6.51 1.12 -13.62
N TYR A 660 6.18 0.55 -12.47
CA TYR A 660 6.23 1.27 -11.19
C TYR A 660 7.62 1.85 -10.91
N ASN A 661 8.69 1.07 -11.13
CA ASN A 661 10.05 1.55 -10.96
C ASN A 661 10.46 2.56 -12.03
N LEU A 662 10.00 2.39 -13.27
CA LEU A 662 10.19 3.36 -14.35
C LEU A 662 9.57 4.72 -14.00
N ARG A 663 8.36 4.70 -13.42
CA ARG A 663 7.65 5.90 -12.92
C ARG A 663 8.36 6.56 -11.74
N LYS A 664 9.03 5.79 -10.87
CA LYS A 664 9.90 6.36 -9.82
C LYS A 664 11.10 7.11 -10.38
N VAL A 665 11.73 6.57 -11.43
CA VAL A 665 12.88 7.20 -12.08
C VAL A 665 12.45 8.43 -12.89
N PHE A 666 11.30 8.36 -13.56
CA PHE A 666 10.79 9.40 -14.45
C PHE A 666 9.35 9.84 -14.06
N PRO A 667 9.16 10.49 -12.90
CA PRO A 667 7.83 10.84 -12.39
C PRO A 667 7.06 11.83 -13.28
N ASN A 668 7.79 12.68 -14.02
CA ASN A 668 7.24 13.71 -14.88
C ASN A 668 7.01 13.28 -16.34
N ILE A 669 7.27 12.01 -16.68
CA ILE A 669 7.01 11.44 -18.02
C ILE A 669 5.64 10.72 -18.02
N GLN A 670 4.84 10.98 -19.05
CA GLN A 670 3.59 10.25 -19.32
C GLN A 670 3.87 9.08 -20.26
N PHE A 671 3.51 7.87 -19.84
CA PHE A 671 3.71 6.63 -20.58
C PHE A 671 2.40 6.11 -21.16
N LEU A 672 2.38 5.88 -22.48
CA LEU A 672 1.29 5.22 -23.20
C LEU A 672 1.79 3.86 -23.68
N MET A 673 1.27 2.78 -23.12
CA MET A 673 1.87 1.46 -23.26
C MET A 673 0.87 0.43 -23.78
N ILE A 674 1.39 -0.52 -24.55
CA ILE A 674 0.68 -1.76 -24.86
C ILE A 674 1.29 -2.88 -24.02
N THR A 675 0.44 -3.74 -23.47
CA THR A 675 0.87 -4.99 -22.83
C THR A 675 -0.17 -6.09 -23.02
N HIS A 676 0.32 -7.31 -23.12
CA HIS A 676 -0.48 -8.53 -23.05
C HIS A 676 -0.32 -9.27 -21.72
N SER A 677 0.43 -8.72 -20.75
CA SER A 677 0.71 -9.40 -19.50
C SER A 677 -0.15 -8.89 -18.36
N THR A 678 -0.87 -9.81 -17.73
CA THR A 678 -1.57 -9.57 -16.46
C THR A 678 -0.61 -9.17 -15.35
N ALA A 679 0.63 -9.67 -15.35
CA ALA A 679 1.65 -9.29 -14.37
C ALA A 679 2.00 -7.80 -14.44
N THR A 680 2.14 -7.23 -15.64
CA THR A 680 2.37 -5.79 -15.84
C THR A 680 1.21 -4.97 -15.29
N ILE A 681 -0.03 -5.37 -15.59
CA ILE A 681 -1.24 -4.68 -15.13
C ILE A 681 -1.41 -4.75 -13.61
N LEU A 682 -1.10 -5.88 -12.97
CA LEU A 682 -1.10 -6.01 -11.51
C LEU A 682 -0.05 -5.11 -10.83
N GLY A 683 1.00 -4.77 -11.56
CA GLY A 683 2.10 -3.92 -11.13
C GLY A 683 1.94 -2.44 -11.41
N ALA A 684 0.81 -2.05 -12.00
CA ALA A 684 0.54 -0.69 -12.42
C ALA A 684 0.33 0.27 -11.24
N SER A 685 0.61 1.55 -11.44
CA SER A 685 0.44 2.58 -10.40
C SER A 685 -1.05 2.89 -10.12
N GLU A 686 -1.34 3.49 -8.97
CA GLU A 686 -2.71 3.84 -8.58
C GLU A 686 -3.39 4.81 -9.55
N ASP A 687 -2.64 5.70 -10.21
CA ASP A 687 -3.14 6.65 -11.22
C ASP A 687 -3.26 6.05 -12.62
N ALA A 688 -2.97 4.75 -12.79
CA ALA A 688 -3.04 4.10 -14.10
C ALA A 688 -4.47 4.00 -14.64
N VAL A 689 -4.58 4.15 -15.96
CA VAL A 689 -5.83 4.01 -16.72
C VAL A 689 -5.69 2.94 -17.78
N PHE A 690 -6.74 2.12 -17.91
CA PHE A 690 -6.73 0.94 -18.76
C PHE A 690 -7.85 1.01 -19.80
N TYR A 691 -7.49 0.75 -21.04
CA TYR A 691 -8.41 0.70 -22.17
C TYR A 691 -8.33 -0.66 -22.86
N LYS A 692 -9.50 -1.23 -23.18
CA LYS A 692 -9.59 -2.39 -24.06
C LYS A 692 -9.71 -1.93 -25.51
N VAL A 693 -8.77 -2.34 -26.35
CA VAL A 693 -8.83 -2.20 -27.80
C VAL A 693 -9.36 -3.50 -28.39
N TYR A 694 -10.37 -3.42 -29.25
CA TYR A 694 -11.03 -4.58 -29.83
C TYR A 694 -11.49 -4.32 -31.26
N LYS A 695 -11.70 -5.38 -32.05
CA LYS A 695 -12.19 -5.28 -33.43
C LYS A 695 -13.66 -5.64 -33.56
N GLU A 696 -14.43 -4.74 -34.16
CA GLU A 696 -15.85 -4.93 -34.46
C GLU A 696 -16.11 -4.64 -35.95
N ASN A 697 -16.63 -5.61 -36.70
CA ASN A 697 -16.90 -5.49 -38.14
C ASN A 697 -15.66 -5.01 -38.95
N GLY A 698 -14.47 -5.49 -38.57
CA GLY A 698 -13.20 -5.09 -39.18
C GLY A 698 -12.65 -3.73 -38.72
N GLN A 699 -13.41 -2.99 -37.91
CA GLN A 699 -13.03 -1.68 -37.40
C GLN A 699 -12.47 -1.78 -35.97
N THR A 700 -11.38 -1.08 -35.72
CA THR A 700 -10.78 -0.96 -34.39
C THR A 700 -11.60 0.02 -33.55
N LYS A 701 -11.98 -0.40 -32.35
CA LYS A 701 -12.69 0.38 -31.33
C LYS A 701 -11.95 0.30 -30.00
N ILE A 702 -12.30 1.22 -29.10
CA ILE A 702 -11.76 1.30 -27.76
C ILE A 702 -12.91 1.35 -26.73
N SER A 703 -12.73 0.71 -25.59
CA SER A 703 -13.68 0.78 -24.47
C SER A 703 -13.63 2.14 -23.77
N GLN A 704 -14.58 2.36 -22.86
CA GLN A 704 -14.41 3.35 -21.79
C GLN A 704 -13.24 2.92 -20.86
N PRO A 705 -12.64 3.84 -20.08
CA PRO A 705 -11.59 3.49 -19.14
C PRO A 705 -12.11 2.51 -18.08
N ILE A 706 -11.36 1.44 -17.84
CA ILE A 706 -11.70 0.39 -16.87
C ILE A 706 -10.95 0.68 -15.57
N ASN A 707 -11.69 1.12 -14.54
CA ASN A 707 -11.12 1.55 -13.26
C ASN A 707 -11.20 0.46 -12.17
N SER A 708 -12.06 -0.55 -12.34
CA SER A 708 -12.40 -1.59 -11.36
C SER A 708 -11.37 -2.72 -11.21
N ILE A 709 -10.27 -2.66 -11.97
CA ILE A 709 -9.21 -3.67 -11.91
C ILE A 709 -8.22 -3.45 -10.76
N LYS A 710 -8.29 -2.28 -10.10
CA LYS A 710 -7.50 -1.93 -8.93
C LYS A 710 -7.99 -2.82 -7.78
N ASN A 711 -7.11 -3.70 -7.27
CA ASN A 711 -7.36 -4.73 -6.25
C ASN A 711 -7.84 -6.12 -6.73
N LEU A 712 -7.83 -6.39 -8.04
CA LEU A 712 -8.10 -7.75 -8.51
C LEU A 712 -6.87 -8.65 -8.29
N MET A 713 -7.13 -9.86 -7.78
CA MET A 713 -6.15 -10.94 -7.85
C MET A 713 -5.89 -11.33 -9.32
N ALA A 714 -4.74 -11.94 -9.59
CA ALA A 714 -4.30 -12.29 -10.93
C ALA A 714 -5.30 -13.14 -11.71
N ASN A 715 -6.02 -14.04 -11.04
CA ASN A 715 -7.08 -14.87 -11.63
C ASN A 715 -8.26 -14.01 -12.13
N ASN A 716 -8.78 -13.13 -11.28
CA ASN A 716 -9.92 -12.25 -11.60
C ASN A 716 -9.56 -11.26 -12.72
N LEU A 717 -8.34 -10.73 -12.68
CA LEU A 717 -7.84 -9.88 -13.76
C LEU A 717 -7.72 -10.64 -15.08
N SER A 718 -7.18 -11.87 -15.05
CA SER A 718 -7.03 -12.70 -16.26
C SER A 718 -8.39 -13.02 -16.90
N THR A 719 -9.42 -13.23 -16.09
CA THR A 719 -10.80 -13.46 -16.54
C THR A 719 -11.61 -12.20 -16.78
N SER A 720 -11.03 -11.02 -16.55
CA SER A 720 -11.71 -9.73 -16.76
C SER A 720 -11.93 -9.44 -18.24
N PRO A 721 -12.80 -8.47 -18.58
CA PRO A 721 -12.99 -8.02 -19.95
C PRO A 721 -11.70 -7.53 -20.63
N LEU A 722 -10.62 -7.18 -19.91
CA LEU A 722 -9.36 -6.76 -20.53
C LEU A 722 -8.66 -7.88 -21.30
N PHE A 723 -8.75 -9.12 -20.79
CA PHE A 723 -8.00 -10.28 -21.31
C PHE A 723 -8.89 -11.38 -21.90
N ASP A 724 -10.19 -11.36 -21.61
CA ASP A 724 -11.20 -12.30 -22.15
C ASP A 724 -10.88 -13.79 -21.93
N MET A 725 -10.12 -14.14 -20.87
CA MET A 725 -9.93 -15.56 -20.54
C MET A 725 -11.22 -16.12 -19.94
N LYS A 726 -11.74 -17.21 -20.52
CA LYS A 726 -12.94 -17.89 -19.99
C LYS A 726 -12.76 -18.40 -18.55
N THR A 727 -11.54 -18.76 -18.19
CA THR A 727 -11.18 -19.25 -16.86
C THR A 727 -9.67 -19.13 -16.66
N ALA A 728 -9.26 -18.89 -15.41
CA ALA A 728 -7.86 -18.95 -14.99
C ALA A 728 -7.45 -20.36 -14.49
N ARG A 729 -8.33 -21.38 -14.61
CA ARG A 729 -8.07 -22.75 -14.16
C ARG A 729 -7.04 -23.46 -15.04
N ALA A 730 -6.29 -24.37 -14.42
CA ALA A 730 -5.42 -25.29 -15.14
C ALA A 730 -6.26 -26.22 -16.02
N ARG A 731 -5.81 -26.50 -17.26
CA ARG A 731 -6.57 -27.29 -18.24
C ARG A 731 -6.91 -28.74 -17.79
N ASN A 732 -6.24 -29.26 -16.76
CA ASN A 732 -6.35 -30.65 -16.29
C ASN A 732 -6.86 -30.78 -14.84
N SER A 733 -7.37 -29.71 -14.21
CA SER A 733 -7.99 -29.84 -12.89
C SER A 733 -9.40 -30.43 -13.04
N ASP A 734 -9.65 -31.59 -12.43
CA ASP A 734 -11.01 -32.13 -12.26
C ASP A 734 -11.94 -31.05 -11.68
N ASP A 735 -13.21 -31.04 -12.10
CA ASP A 735 -14.28 -30.08 -11.70
C ASP A 735 -14.58 -30.00 -10.18
N LYS A 736 -13.73 -30.59 -9.33
CA LYS A 736 -13.94 -30.77 -7.88
C LYS A 736 -13.12 -29.83 -6.99
N LEU A 737 -12.27 -28.96 -7.53
CA LEU A 737 -11.60 -27.94 -6.73
C LEU A 737 -12.51 -26.72 -6.55
N LYS A 738 -13.23 -26.68 -5.42
CA LYS A 738 -13.90 -25.49 -4.91
C LYS A 738 -12.84 -24.61 -4.24
N THR A 739 -12.46 -23.52 -4.87
CA THR A 739 -11.87 -22.38 -4.16
C THR A 739 -13.00 -21.65 -3.43
N ASP A 740 -12.75 -21.22 -2.21
CA ASP A 740 -13.72 -20.73 -1.22
C ASP A 740 -14.62 -19.57 -1.72
N GLU A 741 -15.69 -19.91 -2.43
CA GLU A 741 -16.81 -19.01 -2.74
C GLU A 741 -18.09 -19.64 -2.20
N ASP A 742 -18.90 -18.86 -1.46
CA ASP A 742 -20.21 -19.32 -1.00
C ASP A 742 -21.04 -19.86 -2.17
N TYR A 743 -21.95 -20.80 -1.88
CA TYR A 743 -22.85 -21.42 -2.85
C TYR A 743 -23.58 -20.38 -3.74
N ILE A 744 -23.92 -19.23 -3.16
CA ILE A 744 -24.58 -18.12 -3.83
C ILE A 744 -23.68 -17.53 -4.93
N TYR A 745 -22.40 -17.26 -4.63
CA TYR A 745 -21.44 -16.74 -5.60
C TYR A 745 -21.20 -17.72 -6.75
N THR A 746 -21.08 -19.02 -6.45
CA THR A 746 -20.96 -20.05 -7.50
C THR A 746 -22.19 -20.04 -8.42
N LYS A 747 -23.39 -19.87 -7.86
CA LYS A 747 -24.64 -19.88 -8.63
C LYS A 747 -24.80 -18.62 -9.50
N ILE A 748 -24.50 -17.46 -8.95
CA ILE A 748 -24.47 -16.18 -9.68
C ILE A 748 -23.45 -16.28 -10.81
N HIS A 749 -22.23 -16.76 -10.52
CA HIS A 749 -21.18 -16.94 -11.52
C HIS A 749 -21.62 -17.90 -12.65
N GLU A 750 -22.23 -19.04 -12.34
CA GLU A 750 -22.75 -19.98 -13.36
C GLU A 750 -23.82 -19.36 -14.27
N ILE A 751 -24.75 -18.61 -13.69
CA ILE A 751 -25.88 -18.02 -14.43
C ILE A 751 -25.40 -16.85 -15.29
N VAL A 752 -24.65 -15.91 -14.69
CA VAL A 752 -24.07 -14.77 -15.40
C VAL A 752 -23.14 -15.25 -16.50
N SER A 753 -22.25 -16.22 -16.24
CA SER A 753 -21.36 -16.77 -17.26
C SER A 753 -22.10 -17.38 -18.45
N LYS A 754 -23.26 -18.03 -18.23
CA LYS A 754 -24.11 -18.55 -19.31
C LYS A 754 -24.77 -17.44 -20.12
N GLN A 755 -25.20 -16.35 -19.47
CA GLN A 755 -25.83 -15.21 -20.15
C GLN A 755 -24.82 -14.31 -20.89
N VAL A 756 -23.56 -14.32 -20.43
CA VAL A 756 -22.42 -13.61 -21.02
C VAL A 756 -21.78 -14.39 -22.17
N GLN A 757 -21.90 -15.73 -22.19
CA GLN A 757 -21.36 -16.57 -23.24
C GLN A 757 -21.86 -16.16 -24.64
N GLY A 758 -20.96 -15.60 -25.44
CA GLY A 758 -21.21 -15.21 -26.84
C GLY A 758 -21.36 -13.72 -27.10
N LYS A 759 -21.37 -12.87 -26.07
CA LYS A 759 -21.32 -11.40 -26.24
C LYS A 759 -19.88 -10.92 -26.45
N LYS A 760 -19.65 -10.06 -27.45
CA LYS A 760 -18.30 -9.59 -27.85
C LYS A 760 -17.79 -8.38 -27.06
N ALA A 761 -18.69 -7.62 -26.45
CA ALA A 761 -18.40 -6.54 -25.53
C ALA A 761 -19.52 -6.50 -24.51
N ILE A 762 -19.17 -6.48 -23.23
CA ILE A 762 -20.10 -6.25 -22.13
C ILE A 762 -19.47 -5.15 -21.28
N ILE A 763 -20.30 -4.17 -20.93
CA ILE A 763 -19.91 -3.05 -20.07
C ILE A 763 -20.12 -3.50 -18.61
N GLU A 764 -19.28 -3.04 -17.69
CA GLU A 764 -19.35 -3.45 -16.28
C GLU A 764 -20.74 -3.24 -15.68
N ASP A 765 -21.40 -2.12 -15.98
CA ASP A 765 -22.77 -1.82 -15.56
C ASP A 765 -23.78 -2.88 -16.04
N GLU A 766 -23.60 -3.43 -17.24
CA GLU A 766 -24.46 -4.51 -17.75
C GLU A 766 -24.23 -5.83 -16.99
N ILE A 767 -23.01 -6.10 -16.53
CA ILE A 767 -22.71 -7.27 -15.67
C ILE A 767 -23.38 -7.07 -14.31
N VAL A 768 -23.26 -5.87 -13.74
CA VAL A 768 -23.88 -5.51 -12.46
C VAL A 768 -25.40 -5.60 -12.54
N ASP A 769 -26.01 -5.14 -13.63
CA ASP A 769 -27.46 -5.25 -13.86
C ASP A 769 -27.92 -6.71 -13.98
N LEU A 770 -27.13 -7.58 -14.63
CA LEU A 770 -27.43 -9.01 -14.71
C LEU A 770 -27.32 -9.68 -13.33
N ILE A 771 -26.31 -9.32 -12.54
CA ILE A 771 -26.15 -9.81 -11.17
C ILE A 771 -27.31 -9.35 -10.29
N ASN A 772 -27.66 -8.06 -10.34
CA ASN A 772 -28.76 -7.49 -9.56
C ASN A 772 -30.09 -8.15 -9.92
N LYS A 773 -30.34 -8.38 -11.21
CA LYS A 773 -31.55 -9.06 -11.66
C LYS A 773 -31.65 -10.50 -11.13
N GLU A 774 -30.56 -11.26 -11.17
CA GLU A 774 -30.57 -12.64 -10.64
C GLU A 774 -30.64 -12.68 -9.11
N LEU A 775 -30.06 -11.69 -8.42
CA LEU A 775 -30.25 -11.51 -6.98
C LEU A 775 -31.72 -11.19 -6.66
N ASP A 776 -32.36 -10.31 -7.41
CA ASP A 776 -33.78 -9.96 -7.25
C ASP A 776 -34.70 -11.16 -7.52
N ASP A 777 -34.40 -11.96 -8.54
CA ASP A 777 -35.18 -13.15 -8.87
C ASP A 777 -34.98 -14.25 -7.79
N TYR A 778 -33.77 -14.38 -7.22
CA TYR A 778 -33.51 -15.25 -6.08
C TYR A 778 -34.24 -14.80 -4.80
N ILE A 779 -34.26 -13.50 -4.50
CA ILE A 779 -34.97 -12.93 -3.36
C ILE A 779 -36.49 -13.17 -3.49
N LYS A 780 -37.05 -13.00 -4.70
CA LYS A 780 -38.46 -13.32 -4.99
C LYS A 780 -38.78 -14.80 -4.82
N GLU A 781 -37.90 -15.71 -5.23
CA GLU A 781 -38.08 -17.15 -5.04
C GLU A 781 -38.02 -17.59 -3.57
N GLN A 782 -37.28 -16.86 -2.72
CA GLN A 782 -37.20 -17.10 -1.28
C GLN A 782 -38.35 -16.44 -0.49
N GLY A 783 -39.19 -15.64 -1.13
CA GLY A 783 -40.37 -15.01 -0.51
C GLY A 783 -40.03 -13.89 0.48
N LEU A 784 -38.97 -13.13 0.24
CA LEU A 784 -38.56 -11.95 1.01
C LEU A 784 -39.00 -10.64 0.36
#